data_AF-A0AAV7XQU5-F1
#
_entry.id   AF-A0AAV7XQU5-F1
#
_cell.length_a   1.000
_cell.length_b   1.000
_cell.length_c   1.000
_cell.angle_alpha   90.00
_cell.angle_beta   90.00
_cell.angle_gamma   90.00
#
_symmetry.space_group_name_H-M   'P 1'
#
loop_
_entity.id
_entity.type
_entity.pdbx_description
1 polymer ?
#
loop_
_entity_poly.entity_id
_entity_poly.type
_entity_poly.pdbx_seq_one_letter_code
_entity_poly.pdbx_strand_id
1 'polypeptide(L)'
;MFRRYATAIKASGAVILTSGTVWICYQVQTTINAINNILHTNVLDFRQKKVEYIYLRDLINQSILSSMQDEQAKETDSFFLTNILLRWWVAAQKSLAWRLMHVVKVGNKYEKERAIKSLANLKILSDWDCQTLAQACDAQTAVALARTEGVNLRFFLQPPKLFKKPLRGKELKEKIIDLLQAMEIQNHHSCLENFLSTYERRKWRAHSHEDSPGTSLSPLLEDELIGKALDTLAHHCSLDHHAEDILHVGGLPVLMELIHVFENNSKVLNDIFSIISYLSTSPGALKAFHTSGWLGVLAKWSRHSDASLALPCSKALANLDVDSLDNSSYPQWVFPLYPHFRSNGDHGADVIFVHGLLGTVFITWRQRDSMKMPYPSEHTSTNPSFWSTFFPNIGWNASSKVDDTKSEIPETSHLKTQQYKNHLLDLRKEDYEMLGSDFEYVLADLPTAASRCKEEPYSLFGLEALMEEKPRTGQYSQCWARDWLPEDFPNVRVLGVNYTTSLSQWFPKCPNQNMRAKMADRGSEYMHMLHQVGVGQRPIIWVTHSMGGLLVKRMLIAAYESEDKDLHNIFQRTKGIIFFSCPHLGSEVADLKMPTEMLFWPSLEVQELRYRSAALVDLHLRFLQLLEVSPMSILSFTETKSTNVTAVKWPVKFVQPHSADPGVGEFFEIPLDHIDICKPVGRHSFLYRKVIEFINEALHTH
;
A
#
# COMPACT_ATOMS: atom_id res chain seq x y z
N MET A 1 -32.43 -56.18 -24.00
CA MET A 1 -32.04 -54.76 -23.82
C MET A 1 -30.57 -54.58 -23.43
N PHE A 2 -30.04 -55.30 -22.43
CA PHE A 2 -28.68 -55.13 -21.87
C PHE A 2 -27.48 -55.07 -22.85
N ARG A 3 -27.46 -55.83 -23.96
CA ARG A 3 -26.30 -55.87 -24.89
C ARG A 3 -25.99 -54.54 -25.60
N ARG A 4 -26.97 -53.62 -25.74
CA ARG A 4 -26.77 -52.29 -26.37
C ARG A 4 -26.16 -51.26 -25.41
N TYR A 5 -26.42 -51.36 -24.11
CA TYR A 5 -25.80 -50.48 -23.11
C TYR A 5 -24.32 -50.80 -22.90
N ALA A 6 -23.93 -52.08 -22.90
CA ALA A 6 -22.53 -52.50 -22.75
C ALA A 6 -21.63 -52.03 -23.91
N THR A 7 -22.19 -51.84 -25.11
CA THR A 7 -21.45 -51.30 -26.28
C THR A 7 -21.36 -49.77 -26.22
N ALA A 8 -22.43 -49.09 -25.82
CA ALA A 8 -22.40 -47.63 -25.58
C ALA A 8 -21.37 -47.23 -24.50
N ILE A 9 -21.34 -47.94 -23.37
CA ILE A 9 -20.40 -47.67 -22.26
C ILE A 9 -18.93 -47.88 -22.68
N LYS A 10 -18.65 -48.91 -23.50
CA LYS A 10 -17.31 -49.13 -24.05
C LYS A 10 -16.90 -48.05 -25.05
N ALA A 11 -17.84 -47.60 -25.90
CA ALA A 11 -17.59 -46.50 -26.84
C ALA A 11 -17.32 -45.17 -26.10
N SER A 12 -18.11 -44.82 -25.09
CA SER A 12 -17.88 -43.61 -24.29
C SER A 12 -16.56 -43.66 -23.52
N GLY A 13 -16.18 -44.81 -22.96
CA GLY A 13 -14.89 -45.00 -22.30
C GLY A 13 -13.69 -44.79 -23.24
N ALA A 14 -13.78 -45.31 -24.48
CA ALA A 14 -12.76 -45.09 -25.50
C ALA A 14 -12.64 -43.62 -25.92
N VAL A 15 -13.77 -42.92 -26.12
CA VAL A 15 -13.77 -41.49 -26.44
C VAL A 15 -13.10 -40.67 -25.34
N ILE A 16 -13.48 -40.88 -24.06
CA ILE A 16 -12.90 -40.17 -22.91
C ILE A 16 -11.38 -40.38 -22.82
N LEU A 17 -10.90 -41.62 -23.01
CA LEU A 17 -9.47 -41.93 -23.03
C LEU A 17 -8.74 -41.21 -24.17
N THR A 18 -9.28 -41.23 -25.39
CA THR A 18 -8.66 -40.57 -26.55
C THR A 18 -8.68 -39.04 -26.47
N SER A 19 -9.75 -38.43 -25.98
CA SER A 19 -9.78 -36.98 -25.74
C SER A 19 -8.82 -36.57 -24.61
N GLY A 20 -8.72 -37.41 -23.56
CA GLY A 20 -7.79 -37.19 -22.45
C GLY A 20 -6.33 -37.24 -22.89
N THR A 21 -5.93 -38.26 -23.67
CA THR A 21 -4.55 -38.37 -24.17
C THR A 21 -4.19 -37.26 -25.14
N VAL A 22 -5.09 -36.86 -26.06
CA VAL A 22 -4.87 -35.73 -26.97
C VAL A 22 -4.69 -34.42 -26.20
N TRP A 23 -5.52 -34.16 -25.17
CA TRP A 23 -5.37 -32.98 -24.31
C TRP A 23 -4.06 -32.97 -23.52
N ILE A 24 -3.63 -34.13 -22.99
CA ILE A 24 -2.33 -34.27 -22.31
C ILE A 24 -1.17 -34.03 -23.29
N CYS A 25 -1.20 -34.63 -24.49
CA CYS A 25 -0.16 -34.41 -25.50
C CYS A 25 -0.08 -32.94 -25.94
N TYR A 26 -1.22 -32.26 -26.07
CA TYR A 26 -1.26 -30.82 -26.32
C TYR A 26 -0.59 -30.02 -25.19
N GLN A 27 -0.92 -30.31 -23.92
CA GLN A 27 -0.30 -29.64 -22.76
C GLN A 27 1.20 -29.94 -22.59
N VAL A 28 1.64 -31.14 -22.96
CA VAL A 28 3.08 -31.48 -23.00
C VAL A 28 3.79 -30.72 -24.12
N GLN A 29 3.17 -30.60 -25.31
CA GLN A 29 3.75 -29.85 -26.42
C GLN A 29 3.83 -28.34 -26.13
N THR A 30 2.79 -27.74 -25.52
CA THR A 30 2.82 -26.33 -25.13
C THR A 30 3.84 -26.05 -24.02
N THR A 31 3.99 -26.94 -23.04
CA THR A 31 5.02 -26.79 -22.00
C THR A 31 6.44 -26.98 -22.55
N ILE A 32 6.67 -27.92 -23.47
CA ILE A 32 7.97 -28.06 -24.16
C ILE A 32 8.27 -26.81 -25.00
N ASN A 33 7.31 -26.29 -25.76
CA ASN A 33 7.49 -25.07 -26.54
C ASN A 33 7.75 -23.85 -25.64
N ALA A 34 7.07 -23.74 -24.50
CA ALA A 34 7.35 -22.69 -23.51
C ALA A 34 8.77 -22.82 -22.94
N ILE A 35 9.23 -24.03 -22.60
CA ILE A 35 10.60 -24.28 -22.11
C ILE A 35 11.64 -23.90 -23.17
N ASN A 36 11.46 -24.33 -24.41
CA ASN A 36 12.39 -24.08 -25.52
C ASN A 36 12.43 -22.59 -25.93
N ASN A 37 11.32 -21.86 -25.79
CA ASN A 37 11.27 -20.41 -26.05
C ASN A 37 11.85 -19.56 -24.90
N ILE A 38 12.18 -20.16 -23.75
CA ILE A 38 12.67 -19.45 -22.55
C ILE A 38 14.16 -19.71 -22.27
N LEU A 39 14.74 -20.84 -22.71
CA LEU A 39 16.11 -21.24 -22.39
C LEU A 39 16.92 -21.68 -23.62
N HIS A 40 18.17 -21.21 -23.73
CA HIS A 40 19.15 -21.80 -24.63
C HIS A 40 19.50 -23.23 -24.20
N THR A 41 19.61 -24.14 -25.16
CA THR A 41 19.81 -25.58 -24.97
C THR A 41 21.14 -25.98 -24.30
N ASN A 42 22.08 -25.06 -24.14
CA ASN A 42 23.43 -25.35 -23.64
C ASN A 42 23.52 -25.55 -22.12
N VAL A 43 22.43 -25.37 -21.37
CA VAL A 43 22.39 -25.55 -19.89
C VAL A 43 22.04 -27.00 -19.47
N LEU A 44 21.90 -27.93 -20.43
CA LEU A 44 21.37 -29.28 -20.16
C LEU A 44 22.36 -30.25 -19.46
N ASP A 45 23.67 -29.96 -19.44
CA ASP A 45 24.70 -30.94 -19.04
C ASP A 45 25.08 -30.99 -17.54
N PHE A 46 24.52 -30.15 -16.67
CA PHE A 46 24.98 -30.05 -15.27
C PHE A 46 24.49 -31.14 -14.29
N ARG A 47 24.05 -32.30 -14.79
CA ARG A 47 23.56 -33.41 -13.95
C ARG A 47 24.69 -34.30 -13.40
N GLN A 48 25.56 -33.77 -12.54
CA GLN A 48 26.27 -34.54 -11.48
C GLN A 48 27.17 -33.68 -10.55
N LYS A 49 26.66 -33.25 -9.38
CA LYS A 49 27.37 -33.46 -8.09
C LYS A 49 26.54 -33.12 -6.84
N LYS A 50 26.66 -34.04 -5.86
CA LYS A 50 26.46 -33.99 -4.40
C LYS A 50 25.32 -33.15 -3.79
N VAL A 51 24.47 -33.87 -3.06
CA VAL A 51 23.68 -33.35 -1.94
C VAL A 51 24.60 -33.16 -0.73
N GLU A 52 24.59 -31.98 -0.12
CA GLU A 52 25.19 -31.74 1.20
C GLU A 52 24.07 -31.46 2.21
N TYR A 53 23.95 -32.35 3.20
CA TYR A 53 23.34 -32.07 4.52
C TYR A 53 24.42 -31.40 5.41
N ILE A 54 24.27 -31.01 6.69
CA ILE A 54 23.43 -31.39 7.84
C ILE A 54 23.24 -30.07 8.67
N TYR A 55 22.19 -29.80 9.46
CA TYR A 55 21.89 -30.26 10.83
C TYR A 55 20.57 -29.59 11.33
N LEU A 56 19.85 -30.01 12.38
CA LEU A 56 19.59 -31.35 12.96
C LEU A 56 18.55 -31.21 14.11
N ARG A 57 17.55 -32.12 14.19
CA ARG A 57 17.10 -32.65 15.49
C ARG A 57 16.40 -34.00 15.34
N ASP A 58 17.15 -35.06 15.63
CA ASP A 58 16.67 -36.44 15.60
C ASP A 58 15.69 -36.76 16.73
N LEU A 59 14.75 -37.68 16.43
CA LEU A 59 14.16 -38.74 17.28
C LEU A 59 12.71 -39.12 16.87
N ILE A 60 12.01 -38.27 16.11
CA ILE A 60 10.57 -38.46 15.83
C ILE A 60 10.30 -39.40 14.63
N ASN A 61 11.22 -39.51 13.67
CA ASN A 61 10.89 -40.14 12.38
C ASN A 61 11.04 -41.67 12.31
N GLN A 62 11.72 -42.33 13.24
CA GLN A 62 11.85 -43.80 13.23
C GLN A 62 10.58 -44.54 13.69
N SER A 63 9.72 -43.91 14.50
CA SER A 63 8.46 -44.51 14.97
C SER A 63 7.27 -44.30 14.02
N ILE A 64 7.35 -43.33 13.12
CA ILE A 64 6.31 -43.05 12.12
C ILE A 64 6.54 -43.86 10.84
N LEU A 65 7.80 -44.12 10.46
CA LEU A 65 8.10 -44.84 9.23
C LEU A 65 7.69 -46.33 9.30
N SER A 66 7.70 -46.93 10.49
CA SER A 66 7.27 -48.32 10.73
C SER A 66 5.75 -48.49 10.83
N SER A 67 5.00 -47.46 11.21
CA SER A 67 3.53 -47.54 11.30
C SER A 67 2.80 -47.34 9.97
N MET A 68 3.50 -46.85 8.93
CA MET A 68 2.92 -46.61 7.60
C MET A 68 3.07 -47.79 6.62
N GLN A 69 3.67 -48.91 7.02
CA GLN A 69 3.93 -50.05 6.12
C GLN A 69 2.86 -51.16 6.15
N ASP A 70 1.91 -51.13 7.09
CA ASP A 70 0.92 -52.22 7.26
C ASP A 70 -0.49 -51.97 6.64
N GLU A 71 -0.79 -50.77 6.11
CA GLU A 71 -2.13 -50.44 5.55
C GLU A 71 -2.19 -50.31 4.01
N GLN A 72 -1.43 -51.11 3.25
CA GLN A 72 -1.57 -51.16 1.78
C GLN A 72 -1.77 -52.57 1.21
N ALA A 73 -2.95 -53.14 1.49
CA ALA A 73 -3.45 -54.34 0.80
C ALA A 73 -4.98 -54.33 0.59
N LYS A 74 -5.44 -53.58 -0.43
CA LYS A 74 -6.64 -53.78 -1.31
C LYS A 74 -7.29 -52.43 -1.70
N GLU A 75 -7.28 -52.09 -2.99
CA GLU A 75 -8.49 -51.86 -3.82
C GLU A 75 -8.19 -51.38 -5.27
N THR A 76 -8.51 -52.26 -6.23
CA THR A 76 -8.94 -52.04 -7.63
C THR A 76 -8.51 -50.80 -8.47
N ASP A 77 -7.44 -50.99 -9.25
CA ASP A 77 -7.11 -50.63 -10.66
C ASP A 77 -7.84 -49.54 -11.50
N SER A 78 -9.01 -49.01 -11.15
CA SER A 78 -9.66 -47.94 -11.95
C SER A 78 -9.15 -46.53 -11.62
N PHE A 79 -8.47 -46.36 -10.48
CA PHE A 79 -7.95 -45.08 -9.98
C PHE A 79 -6.45 -44.85 -10.28
N PHE A 80 -5.81 -45.75 -11.01
CA PHE A 80 -4.35 -45.82 -11.12
C PHE A 80 -3.76 -44.80 -12.12
N LEU A 81 -4.38 -44.66 -13.30
CA LEU A 81 -3.89 -43.77 -14.37
C LEU A 81 -3.98 -42.28 -14.01
N THR A 82 -5.08 -41.85 -13.39
CA THR A 82 -5.25 -40.47 -12.91
C THR A 82 -4.23 -40.15 -11.80
N ASN A 83 -3.97 -41.09 -10.89
CA ASN A 83 -2.91 -40.95 -9.89
C ASN A 83 -1.51 -40.89 -10.50
N ILE A 84 -1.18 -41.70 -11.51
CA ILE A 84 0.12 -41.67 -12.18
C ILE A 84 0.33 -40.31 -12.87
N LEU A 85 -0.65 -39.84 -13.64
CA LEU A 85 -0.57 -38.56 -14.34
C LEU A 85 -0.46 -37.39 -13.37
N LEU A 86 -1.23 -37.41 -12.27
CA LEU A 86 -1.15 -36.40 -11.22
C LEU A 86 0.23 -36.41 -10.50
N ARG A 87 0.77 -37.60 -10.18
CA ARG A 87 2.11 -37.74 -9.58
C ARG A 87 3.21 -37.28 -10.53
N TRP A 88 3.12 -37.61 -11.82
CA TRP A 88 4.06 -37.15 -12.84
C TRP A 88 3.98 -35.62 -13.00
N TRP A 89 2.77 -35.06 -13.04
CA TRP A 89 2.56 -33.62 -13.12
C TRP A 89 3.15 -32.87 -11.91
N VAL A 90 2.91 -33.36 -10.69
CA VAL A 90 3.50 -32.80 -9.46
C VAL A 90 5.04 -32.92 -9.49
N ALA A 91 5.59 -34.05 -9.96
CA ALA A 91 7.03 -34.20 -10.13
C ALA A 91 7.63 -33.27 -11.20
N ALA A 92 6.90 -33.00 -12.28
CA ALA A 92 7.28 -32.04 -13.31
C ALA A 92 7.27 -30.59 -12.77
N GLN A 93 6.21 -30.20 -12.04
CA GLN A 93 6.11 -28.90 -11.36
C GLN A 93 7.24 -28.71 -10.34
N LYS A 94 7.56 -29.74 -9.55
CA LYS A 94 8.73 -29.75 -8.65
C LYS A 94 10.05 -29.58 -9.41
N SER A 95 10.25 -30.33 -10.51
CA SER A 95 11.45 -30.17 -11.35
C SER A 95 11.53 -28.78 -12.00
N LEU A 96 10.39 -28.15 -12.31
CA LEU A 96 10.33 -26.79 -12.85
C LEU A 96 10.76 -25.78 -11.78
N ALA A 97 10.20 -25.87 -10.56
CA ALA A 97 10.53 -24.98 -9.45
C ALA A 97 12.05 -24.95 -9.14
N TRP A 98 12.71 -26.12 -9.11
CA TRP A 98 14.15 -26.21 -8.90
C TRP A 98 14.99 -25.66 -10.06
N ARG A 99 14.53 -25.81 -11.32
CA ARG A 99 15.18 -25.18 -12.48
C ARG A 99 15.05 -23.67 -12.46
N LEU A 100 13.86 -23.15 -12.13
CA LEU A 100 13.61 -21.72 -11.97
C LEU A 100 14.51 -21.15 -10.86
N MET A 101 14.58 -21.81 -9.71
CA MET A 101 15.49 -21.43 -8.61
C MET A 101 16.96 -21.36 -9.05
N HIS A 102 17.42 -22.30 -9.90
CA HIS A 102 18.77 -22.24 -10.47
C HIS A 102 18.95 -21.03 -11.41
N VAL A 103 17.96 -20.74 -12.26
CA VAL A 103 17.97 -19.55 -13.14
C VAL A 103 17.99 -18.25 -12.33
N VAL A 104 17.27 -18.16 -11.21
CA VAL A 104 17.32 -16.96 -10.34
C VAL A 104 18.71 -16.76 -9.72
N LYS A 105 19.43 -17.84 -9.40
CA LYS A 105 20.77 -17.75 -8.81
C LYS A 105 21.88 -17.43 -9.82
N VAL A 106 21.79 -17.93 -11.05
CA VAL A 106 22.88 -17.86 -12.05
C VAL A 106 22.59 -16.91 -13.22
N GLY A 107 21.33 -16.67 -13.55
CA GLY A 107 20.91 -15.93 -14.75
C GLY A 107 21.07 -14.41 -14.66
N ASN A 108 20.92 -13.77 -15.82
CA ASN A 108 20.96 -12.31 -15.99
C ASN A 108 19.74 -11.63 -15.33
N LYS A 109 19.83 -10.34 -14.99
CA LYS A 109 18.76 -9.59 -14.25
C LYS A 109 17.34 -9.80 -14.83
N TYR A 110 17.20 -9.77 -16.16
CA TYR A 110 15.94 -10.03 -16.87
C TYR A 110 15.48 -11.50 -16.81
N GLU A 111 16.40 -12.46 -16.88
CA GLU A 111 16.11 -13.90 -16.75
C GLU A 111 15.67 -14.23 -15.32
N LYS A 112 16.35 -13.67 -14.31
CA LYS A 112 15.96 -13.78 -12.90
C LYS A 112 14.53 -13.31 -12.70
N GLU A 113 14.18 -12.14 -13.23
CA GLU A 113 12.84 -11.57 -13.07
C GLU A 113 11.75 -12.42 -13.73
N ARG A 114 11.98 -12.90 -14.96
CA ARG A 114 11.09 -13.88 -15.63
C ARG A 114 10.95 -15.17 -14.82
N ALA A 115 12.05 -15.66 -14.26
CA ALA A 115 12.05 -16.87 -13.43
C ALA A 115 11.29 -16.68 -12.10
N ILE A 116 11.43 -15.52 -11.45
CA ILE A 116 10.69 -15.13 -10.23
C ILE A 116 9.18 -15.02 -10.54
N LYS A 117 8.80 -14.31 -11.62
CA LYS A 117 7.39 -14.22 -12.08
C LYS A 117 6.80 -15.60 -12.40
N SER A 118 7.60 -16.52 -12.96
CA SER A 118 7.18 -17.90 -13.21
C SER A 118 7.05 -18.72 -11.93
N LEU A 119 7.99 -18.57 -10.98
CA LEU A 119 8.03 -19.29 -9.71
C LEU A 119 6.87 -18.89 -8.79
N ALA A 120 6.52 -17.59 -8.76
CA ALA A 120 5.38 -17.08 -8.01
C ALA A 120 4.03 -17.68 -8.48
N ASN A 121 3.91 -17.98 -9.77
CA ASN A 121 2.70 -18.55 -10.38
C ASN A 121 2.54 -20.07 -10.18
N LEU A 122 3.48 -20.75 -9.52
CA LEU A 122 3.37 -22.20 -9.27
C LEU A 122 2.38 -22.50 -8.14
N LYS A 123 1.13 -22.84 -8.52
CA LYS A 123 0.04 -23.13 -7.56
C LYS A 123 0.04 -24.56 -6.99
N ILE A 124 0.66 -25.52 -7.68
CA ILE A 124 0.55 -26.97 -7.38
C ILE A 124 1.88 -27.50 -6.84
N LEU A 125 2.16 -27.21 -5.57
CA LEU A 125 3.29 -27.75 -4.80
C LEU A 125 2.82 -28.17 -3.40
N SER A 126 3.43 -29.22 -2.84
CA SER A 126 3.12 -29.70 -1.48
C SER A 126 3.71 -28.75 -0.43
N ASP A 127 3.20 -28.78 0.80
CA ASP A 127 3.73 -27.95 1.89
C ASP A 127 5.21 -28.23 2.17
N TRP A 128 5.62 -29.50 2.06
CA TRP A 128 7.03 -29.91 2.20
C TRP A 128 7.91 -29.35 1.07
N ASP A 129 7.43 -29.36 -0.18
CA ASP A 129 8.17 -28.77 -1.30
C ASP A 129 8.28 -27.25 -1.14
N CYS A 130 7.19 -26.58 -0.73
CA CYS A 130 7.19 -25.15 -0.46
C CYS A 130 8.18 -24.77 0.65
N GLN A 131 8.22 -25.52 1.75
CA GLN A 131 9.19 -25.31 2.85
C GLN A 131 10.64 -25.59 2.42
N THR A 132 10.87 -26.62 1.60
CA THR A 132 12.20 -26.94 1.08
C THR A 132 12.70 -25.83 0.14
N LEU A 133 11.81 -25.28 -0.70
CA LEU A 133 12.12 -24.10 -1.52
C LEU A 133 12.40 -22.87 -0.65
N ALA A 134 11.58 -22.62 0.38
CA ALA A 134 11.77 -21.51 1.32
C ALA A 134 13.12 -21.57 2.06
N GLN A 135 13.61 -22.77 2.40
CA GLN A 135 14.94 -22.99 2.98
C GLN A 135 16.08 -22.85 1.95
N ALA A 136 15.81 -23.12 0.67
CA ALA A 136 16.77 -22.98 -0.42
C ALA A 136 16.82 -21.57 -1.01
N CYS A 137 15.83 -20.71 -0.72
CA CYS A 137 15.83 -19.29 -1.07
C CYS A 137 17.00 -18.56 -0.39
N ASP A 138 17.72 -17.77 -1.16
CA ASP A 138 18.52 -16.66 -0.64
C ASP A 138 17.61 -15.45 -0.35
N ALA A 139 18.13 -14.50 0.43
CA ALA A 139 17.34 -13.35 0.89
C ALA A 139 16.86 -12.45 -0.26
N GLN A 140 17.66 -12.26 -1.32
CA GLN A 140 17.26 -11.45 -2.48
C GLN A 140 16.12 -12.12 -3.25
N THR A 141 16.26 -13.43 -3.54
CA THR A 141 15.17 -14.21 -4.15
C THR A 141 13.90 -14.18 -3.31
N ALA A 142 14.00 -14.26 -1.99
CA ALA A 142 12.85 -14.18 -1.09
C ALA A 142 12.15 -12.80 -1.14
N VAL A 143 12.88 -11.68 -1.12
CA VAL A 143 12.25 -10.35 -1.25
C VAL A 143 11.64 -10.16 -2.64
N ALA A 144 12.33 -10.58 -3.69
CA ALA A 144 11.82 -10.46 -5.06
C ALA A 144 10.52 -11.27 -5.26
N LEU A 145 10.44 -12.46 -4.66
CA LEU A 145 9.21 -13.26 -4.59
C LEU A 145 8.11 -12.54 -3.78
N ALA A 146 8.44 -11.96 -2.62
CA ALA A 146 7.49 -11.21 -1.78
C ALA A 146 6.87 -10.01 -2.53
N ARG A 147 7.66 -9.33 -3.37
CA ARG A 147 7.21 -8.24 -4.27
C ARG A 147 6.56 -8.70 -5.57
N THR A 148 6.28 -10.00 -5.74
CA THR A 148 5.62 -10.51 -6.94
C THR A 148 4.14 -10.80 -6.66
N GLU A 149 3.27 -10.40 -7.59
CA GLU A 149 1.83 -10.67 -7.50
C GLU A 149 1.56 -12.18 -7.46
N GLY A 150 0.53 -12.60 -6.72
CA GLY A 150 0.07 -13.99 -6.70
C GLY A 150 0.98 -15.00 -5.99
N VAL A 151 2.19 -14.64 -5.54
CA VAL A 151 3.11 -15.58 -4.86
C VAL A 151 2.44 -16.29 -3.68
N ASN A 152 2.66 -17.60 -3.55
CA ASN A 152 2.16 -18.39 -2.44
C ASN A 152 2.95 -18.10 -1.15
N LEU A 153 2.26 -17.69 -0.07
CA LEU A 153 2.90 -17.34 1.21
C LEU A 153 3.66 -18.52 1.87
N ARG A 154 3.41 -19.76 1.42
CA ARG A 154 4.14 -20.96 1.87
C ARG A 154 5.58 -21.04 1.35
N PHE A 155 5.99 -20.20 0.39
CA PHE A 155 7.38 -20.11 -0.08
C PHE A 155 8.29 -19.28 0.83
N PHE A 156 7.79 -18.78 1.96
CA PHE A 156 8.56 -18.02 2.93
C PHE A 156 8.81 -18.81 4.21
N LEU A 157 9.99 -18.60 4.80
CA LEU A 157 10.31 -19.09 6.14
C LEU A 157 9.28 -18.56 7.13
N GLN A 158 8.70 -19.48 7.92
CA GLN A 158 7.78 -19.10 8.99
C GLN A 158 8.56 -18.44 10.12
N PRO A 159 7.99 -17.45 10.82
CA PRO A 159 8.65 -16.83 11.96
C PRO A 159 9.01 -17.88 13.02
N PRO A 160 10.21 -17.83 13.62
CA PRO A 160 10.60 -18.77 14.65
C PRO A 160 9.69 -18.58 15.86
N LYS A 161 9.09 -19.67 16.35
CA LYS A 161 8.27 -19.66 17.57
C LYS A 161 9.16 -19.45 18.79
N LEU A 162 9.46 -18.20 19.09
CA LEU A 162 10.32 -17.77 20.19
C LEU A 162 9.74 -18.18 21.55
N PHE A 163 8.40 -18.13 21.67
CA PHE A 163 7.68 -18.53 22.86
C PHE A 163 6.75 -19.72 22.57
N LYS A 164 6.70 -20.70 23.49
CA LYS A 164 5.83 -21.88 23.38
C LYS A 164 4.34 -21.56 23.63
N LYS A 165 4.05 -20.36 24.12
CA LYS A 165 2.73 -19.77 24.39
C LYS A 165 2.82 -18.28 24.06
N PRO A 166 1.74 -17.63 23.60
CA PRO A 166 1.74 -16.18 23.41
C PRO A 166 2.04 -15.46 24.73
N LEU A 167 2.86 -14.41 24.66
CA LEU A 167 3.22 -13.57 25.81
C LEU A 167 1.97 -12.93 26.43
N ARG A 168 1.91 -12.87 27.76
CA ARG A 168 0.85 -12.12 28.46
C ARG A 168 1.17 -10.62 28.44
N GLY A 169 0.14 -9.79 28.54
CA GLY A 169 0.27 -8.33 28.48
C GLY A 169 1.13 -7.66 29.57
N LYS A 170 1.65 -8.39 30.56
CA LYS A 170 2.71 -7.88 31.47
C LYS A 170 4.11 -8.20 30.93
N GLU A 171 4.36 -9.46 30.58
CA GLU A 171 5.62 -9.96 30.01
C GLU A 171 5.98 -9.21 28.71
N LEU A 172 4.99 -8.87 27.90
CA LEU A 172 5.14 -8.11 26.66
C LEU A 172 5.63 -6.67 26.91
N LYS A 173 5.15 -6.00 27.97
CA LYS A 173 5.59 -4.65 28.34
C LYS A 173 7.03 -4.66 28.83
N GLU A 174 7.35 -5.61 29.70
CA GLU A 174 8.72 -5.82 30.18
C GLU A 174 9.67 -5.99 28.98
N LYS A 175 9.29 -6.79 27.97
CA LYS A 175 10.10 -6.95 26.74
C LYS A 175 10.27 -5.68 25.90
N ILE A 176 9.26 -4.81 25.81
CA ILE A 176 9.41 -3.51 25.11
C ILE A 176 10.31 -2.56 25.90
N ILE A 177 10.22 -2.59 27.24
CA ILE A 177 11.05 -1.74 28.10
C ILE A 177 12.50 -2.26 28.14
N ASP A 178 12.71 -3.58 28.20
CA ASP A 178 14.02 -4.23 28.05
C ASP A 178 14.68 -3.80 26.72
N LEU A 179 13.92 -3.78 25.62
CA LEU A 179 14.36 -3.33 24.30
C LEU A 179 14.78 -1.85 24.33
N LEU A 180 13.94 -0.96 24.88
CA LEU A 180 14.23 0.47 25.01
C LEU A 180 15.47 0.74 25.90
N GLN A 181 15.62 0.01 27.01
CA GLN A 181 16.78 0.11 27.89
C GLN A 181 18.05 -0.40 27.21
N ALA A 182 17.98 -1.52 26.48
CA ALA A 182 19.13 -2.05 25.76
C ALA A 182 19.55 -1.14 24.59
N MET A 183 18.61 -0.44 23.94
CA MET A 183 18.92 0.59 22.94
C MET A 183 19.58 1.82 23.58
N GLU A 184 19.05 2.32 24.70
CA GLU A 184 19.62 3.45 25.44
C GLU A 184 21.06 3.16 25.93
N ILE A 185 21.37 1.91 26.28
CA ILE A 185 22.72 1.46 26.63
C ILE A 185 23.67 1.44 25.41
N GLN A 186 23.16 1.15 24.20
CA GLN A 186 23.97 1.16 22.98
C GLN A 186 24.21 2.58 22.45
N ASN A 187 23.12 3.36 22.34
CA ASN A 187 23.11 4.71 21.77
C ASN A 187 22.15 5.59 22.57
N HIS A 188 22.69 6.25 23.60
CA HIS A 188 21.93 7.17 24.46
C HIS A 188 21.30 8.31 23.65
N HIS A 189 19.99 8.49 23.79
CA HIS A 189 19.29 9.58 23.13
C HIS A 189 18.15 10.16 23.98
N SER A 190 18.04 11.49 24.00
CA SER A 190 17.12 12.24 24.88
C SER A 190 15.63 11.84 24.80
N CYS A 191 15.16 11.24 23.69
CA CYS A 191 13.79 10.73 23.62
C CYS A 191 13.60 9.43 24.42
N LEU A 192 14.60 8.53 24.40
CA LEU A 192 14.63 7.29 25.18
C LEU A 192 14.75 7.62 26.67
N GLU A 193 15.70 8.48 27.05
CA GLU A 193 15.87 8.96 28.44
C GLU A 193 14.59 9.58 29.00
N ASN A 194 13.94 10.48 28.24
CA ASN A 194 12.70 11.14 28.68
C ASN A 194 11.53 10.14 28.82
N PHE A 195 11.44 9.15 27.94
CA PHE A 195 10.44 8.08 28.07
C PHE A 195 10.72 7.19 29.28
N LEU A 196 11.95 6.70 29.44
CA LEU A 196 12.36 5.80 30.52
C LEU A 196 12.23 6.48 31.89
N SER A 197 12.72 7.71 32.06
CA SER A 197 12.58 8.47 33.30
C SER A 197 11.11 8.80 33.63
N THR A 198 10.26 9.04 32.62
CA THR A 198 8.81 9.20 32.80
C THR A 198 8.14 7.88 33.20
N TYR A 199 8.57 6.76 32.62
CA TYR A 199 8.10 5.42 32.98
C TYR A 199 8.47 5.06 34.42
N GLU A 200 9.72 5.24 34.82
CA GLU A 200 10.20 4.99 36.19
C GLU A 200 9.47 5.87 37.21
N ARG A 201 9.27 7.15 36.92
CA ARG A 201 8.50 8.07 37.78
C ARG A 201 7.05 7.64 37.94
N ARG A 202 6.42 7.08 36.89
CA ARG A 202 5.06 6.49 36.98
C ARG A 202 5.06 5.18 37.78
N LYS A 203 6.06 4.30 37.56
CA LYS A 203 6.23 3.06 38.32
C LYS A 203 6.39 3.36 39.82
N TRP A 204 7.25 4.30 40.19
CA TRP A 204 7.44 4.74 41.58
C TRP A 204 6.14 5.27 42.21
N ARG A 205 5.40 6.13 41.51
CA ARG A 205 4.10 6.64 41.99
C ARG A 205 3.07 5.54 42.21
N ALA A 206 3.04 4.50 41.36
CA ALA A 206 2.14 3.36 41.56
C ALA A 206 2.47 2.60 42.85
N HIS A 207 3.76 2.30 43.10
CA HIS A 207 4.20 1.62 44.33
C HIS A 207 4.00 2.50 45.59
N SER A 208 4.11 3.83 45.46
CA SER A 208 3.89 4.79 46.56
C SER A 208 2.44 4.90 47.05
N HIS A 209 1.48 4.28 46.35
CA HIS A 209 0.06 4.28 46.70
C HIS A 209 -0.46 2.88 47.10
N GLU A 210 0.42 1.90 47.33
CA GLU A 210 0.02 0.52 47.69
C GLU A 210 -0.44 0.35 49.16
N ASP A 211 -0.37 1.40 50.00
CA ASP A 211 -0.97 1.45 51.35
C ASP A 211 -2.53 1.45 51.35
N SER A 212 -3.16 1.14 50.21
CA SER A 212 -4.58 0.78 50.13
C SER A 212 -4.81 -0.36 49.13
N PRO A 213 -5.42 -1.48 49.56
CA PRO A 213 -5.51 -2.68 48.73
C PRO A 213 -6.58 -2.52 47.65
N GLY A 214 -6.18 -2.19 46.42
CA GLY A 214 -7.11 -2.16 45.28
C GLY A 214 -6.61 -1.60 43.95
N THR A 215 -5.51 -0.83 43.92
CA THR A 215 -5.15 -0.04 42.73
C THR A 215 -3.96 -0.60 41.95
N SER A 216 -4.15 -1.71 41.25
CA SER A 216 -3.27 -1.99 40.11
C SER A 216 -3.39 -0.87 39.08
N LEU A 217 -2.31 -0.56 38.34
CA LEU A 217 -2.35 0.33 37.18
C LEU A 217 -3.60 0.04 36.35
N SER A 218 -4.44 1.04 36.10
CA SER A 218 -5.72 0.85 35.42
C SER A 218 -5.47 0.36 33.99
N PRO A 219 -6.25 -0.60 33.45
CA PRO A 219 -6.01 -1.18 32.12
C PRO A 219 -5.90 -0.13 31.01
N LEU A 220 -6.71 0.93 31.09
CA LEU A 220 -6.68 2.08 30.18
C LEU A 220 -5.32 2.82 30.15
N LEU A 221 -4.56 2.80 31.24
CA LEU A 221 -3.22 3.40 31.31
C LEU A 221 -2.14 2.50 30.68
N GLU A 222 -2.43 1.21 30.50
CA GLU A 222 -1.48 0.21 30.03
C GLU A 222 -1.33 0.23 28.50
N ASP A 223 -2.45 0.34 27.77
CA ASP A 223 -2.45 0.46 26.30
C ASP A 223 -1.86 1.81 25.84
N GLU A 224 -2.11 2.88 26.58
CA GLU A 224 -1.44 4.18 26.37
C GLU A 224 0.09 4.09 26.48
N LEU A 225 0.60 3.17 27.32
CA LEU A 225 2.02 3.03 27.59
C LEU A 225 2.72 2.29 26.43
N ILE A 226 2.08 1.26 25.88
CA ILE A 226 2.55 0.56 24.67
C ILE A 226 2.51 1.52 23.46
N GLY A 227 1.44 2.30 23.30
CA GLY A 227 1.36 3.33 22.26
C GLY A 227 2.50 4.35 22.37
N LYS A 228 2.76 4.90 23.56
CA LYS A 228 3.86 5.86 23.78
C LYS A 228 5.24 5.23 23.59
N ALA A 229 5.41 3.95 23.93
CA ALA A 229 6.65 3.22 23.68
C ALA A 229 6.90 3.03 22.17
N LEU A 230 5.87 2.67 21.40
CA LEU A 230 5.95 2.55 19.94
C LEU A 230 6.16 3.91 19.27
N ASP A 231 5.49 4.97 19.71
CA ASP A 231 5.77 6.37 19.29
C ASP A 231 7.24 6.74 19.52
N THR A 232 7.83 6.32 20.64
CA THR A 232 9.23 6.58 21.00
C THR A 232 10.19 5.77 20.12
N LEU A 233 9.92 4.47 19.90
CA LEU A 233 10.69 3.62 18.98
C LEU A 233 10.62 4.12 17.53
N ALA A 234 9.42 4.49 17.05
CA ALA A 234 9.21 5.06 15.73
C ALA A 234 9.95 6.39 15.57
N HIS A 235 10.05 7.19 16.65
CA HIS A 235 10.84 8.40 16.62
C HIS A 235 12.36 8.13 16.66
N HIS A 236 12.84 7.18 17.48
CA HIS A 236 14.25 6.78 17.48
C HIS A 236 14.69 6.29 16.10
N CYS A 237 13.89 5.44 15.45
CA CYS A 237 14.13 4.99 14.08
C CYS A 237 13.93 6.06 13.00
N SER A 238 13.32 7.21 13.32
CA SER A 238 13.20 8.35 12.38
C SER A 238 14.45 9.24 12.35
N LEU A 239 15.41 8.98 13.23
CA LEU A 239 16.68 9.70 13.28
C LEU A 239 17.72 8.89 12.52
N ASP A 240 18.54 9.59 11.72
CA ASP A 240 19.58 8.95 10.91
C ASP A 240 20.54 8.12 11.78
N HIS A 241 20.99 6.99 11.24
CA HIS A 241 21.87 5.98 11.87
C HIS A 241 21.27 5.18 13.05
N HIS A 242 20.16 5.59 13.66
CA HIS A 242 19.58 4.93 14.84
C HIS A 242 18.65 3.74 14.54
N ALA A 243 18.27 3.54 13.27
CA ALA A 243 17.48 2.37 12.86
C ALA A 243 18.25 1.03 13.03
N GLU A 244 19.59 1.04 12.96
CA GLU A 244 20.41 -0.17 13.13
C GLU A 244 20.36 -0.72 14.56
N ASP A 245 20.14 0.13 15.56
CA ASP A 245 20.09 -0.22 17.00
C ASP A 245 19.05 -1.33 17.26
N ILE A 246 17.85 -1.22 16.68
CA ILE A 246 16.78 -2.23 16.86
C ILE A 246 17.17 -3.58 16.23
N LEU A 247 17.93 -3.56 15.11
CA LEU A 247 18.41 -4.77 14.47
C LEU A 247 19.49 -5.45 15.32
N HIS A 248 20.39 -4.67 15.93
CA HIS A 248 21.46 -5.17 16.79
C HIS A 248 20.97 -5.69 18.15
N VAL A 249 20.00 -5.03 18.77
CA VAL A 249 19.38 -5.49 20.04
C VAL A 249 18.45 -6.69 19.83
N GLY A 250 18.05 -6.98 18.59
CA GLY A 250 17.15 -8.10 18.28
C GLY A 250 15.67 -7.78 18.50
N GLY A 251 15.25 -6.54 18.23
CA GLY A 251 13.85 -6.10 18.37
C GLY A 251 12.88 -6.71 17.35
N LEU A 252 13.36 -7.22 16.21
CA LEU A 252 12.53 -7.87 15.18
C LEU A 252 11.65 -9.01 15.75
N PRO A 253 12.18 -9.98 16.54
CA PRO A 253 11.42 -10.88 17.41
C PRO A 253 10.28 -10.25 18.22
N VAL A 254 10.53 -9.14 18.91
CA VAL A 254 9.55 -8.49 19.81
C VAL A 254 8.43 -7.86 18.99
N LEU A 255 8.76 -7.23 17.87
CA LEU A 255 7.80 -6.63 16.94
C LEU A 255 6.89 -7.70 16.27
N MET A 256 7.36 -8.93 16.06
CA MET A 256 6.52 -10.03 15.56
C MET A 256 5.48 -10.48 16.58
N GLU A 257 5.89 -10.67 17.83
CA GLU A 257 4.96 -11.03 18.93
C GLU A 257 3.92 -9.93 19.13
N LEU A 258 4.30 -8.65 18.98
CA LEU A 258 3.35 -7.54 19.02
C LEU A 258 2.30 -7.61 17.92
N ILE A 259 2.65 -7.97 16.68
CA ILE A 259 1.65 -8.20 15.60
C ILE A 259 0.68 -9.32 15.98
N HIS A 260 1.17 -10.42 16.59
CA HIS A 260 0.31 -11.53 16.99
C HIS A 260 -0.63 -11.18 18.16
N VAL A 261 -0.19 -10.35 19.11
CA VAL A 261 -1.03 -9.89 20.23
C VAL A 261 -2.03 -8.83 19.79
N PHE A 262 -1.64 -7.96 18.86
CA PHE A 262 -2.43 -6.81 18.41
C PHE A 262 -2.99 -6.95 16.97
N GLU A 263 -3.23 -8.17 16.48
CA GLU A 263 -3.70 -8.42 15.09
C GLU A 263 -5.00 -7.68 14.72
N ASN A 264 -5.81 -7.29 15.72
CA ASN A 264 -7.06 -6.52 15.54
C ASN A 264 -6.91 -5.00 15.80
N ASN A 265 -5.75 -4.49 16.22
CA ASN A 265 -5.54 -3.07 16.55
C ASN A 265 -4.75 -2.38 15.42
N SER A 266 -5.48 -1.82 14.45
CA SER A 266 -4.90 -1.16 13.27
C SER A 266 -3.94 0.00 13.61
N LYS A 267 -4.15 0.72 14.72
CA LYS A 267 -3.24 1.79 15.14
C LYS A 267 -1.87 1.21 15.52
N VAL A 268 -1.84 0.24 16.44
CA VAL A 268 -0.60 -0.41 16.89
C VAL A 268 0.11 -1.10 15.72
N LEU A 269 -0.64 -1.73 14.82
CA LEU A 269 -0.07 -2.31 13.59
C LEU A 269 0.53 -1.25 12.66
N ASN A 270 -0.11 -0.08 12.51
CA ASN A 270 0.43 1.02 11.71
C ASN A 270 1.75 1.56 12.29
N ASP A 271 1.82 1.73 13.62
CA ASP A 271 3.03 2.16 14.32
C ASP A 271 4.17 1.14 14.12
N ILE A 272 3.88 -0.17 14.25
CA ILE A 272 4.84 -1.26 14.01
C ILE A 272 5.30 -1.31 12.55
N PHE A 273 4.38 -1.24 11.58
CA PHE A 273 4.76 -1.28 10.16
C PHE A 273 5.50 -0.01 9.71
N SER A 274 5.25 1.12 10.36
CA SER A 274 6.04 2.35 10.18
C SER A 274 7.46 2.17 10.69
N ILE A 275 7.66 1.64 11.92
CA ILE A 275 8.99 1.27 12.45
C ILE A 275 9.70 0.34 11.46
N ILE A 276 9.03 -0.75 11.03
CA ILE A 276 9.58 -1.72 10.08
C ILE A 276 9.94 -1.07 8.73
N SER A 277 9.15 -0.11 8.24
CA SER A 277 9.49 0.67 7.06
C SER A 277 10.74 1.52 7.25
N TYR A 278 11.06 1.97 8.46
CA TYR A 278 12.29 2.71 8.73
C TYR A 278 13.49 1.76 8.85
N LEU A 279 13.33 0.63 9.54
CA LEU A 279 14.37 -0.42 9.61
C LEU A 279 14.76 -0.98 8.23
N SER A 280 13.86 -0.89 7.25
CA SER A 280 14.10 -1.39 5.89
C SER A 280 15.16 -0.62 5.09
N THR A 281 15.49 0.62 5.46
CA THR A 281 16.53 1.42 4.77
C THR A 281 17.94 1.11 5.28
N SER A 282 18.07 0.43 6.44
CA SER A 282 19.37 0.14 7.05
C SER A 282 20.19 -0.90 6.27
N PRO A 283 21.50 -0.69 6.10
CA PRO A 283 22.39 -1.70 5.52
C PRO A 283 22.33 -2.99 6.34
N GLY A 284 22.17 -4.13 5.65
CA GLY A 284 22.08 -5.45 6.30
C GLY A 284 20.67 -5.86 6.78
N ALA A 285 19.68 -4.95 6.76
CA ALA A 285 18.30 -5.26 7.14
C ALA A 285 17.75 -6.50 6.42
N LEU A 286 17.99 -6.62 5.10
CA LEU A 286 17.59 -7.77 4.28
C LEU A 286 17.92 -9.13 4.90
N LYS A 287 19.13 -9.29 5.45
CA LYS A 287 19.58 -10.55 6.06
C LYS A 287 18.83 -10.81 7.36
N ALA A 288 18.67 -9.79 8.21
CA ALA A 288 17.95 -9.89 9.48
C ALA A 288 16.45 -10.20 9.27
N PHE A 289 15.83 -9.58 8.26
CA PHE A 289 14.43 -9.79 7.88
C PHE A 289 14.19 -11.19 7.27
N HIS A 290 15.17 -11.72 6.52
CA HIS A 290 15.09 -13.09 5.99
C HIS A 290 15.21 -14.15 7.09
N THR A 291 16.23 -14.06 7.96
CA THR A 291 16.47 -15.07 9.01
C THR A 291 15.39 -15.11 10.09
N SER A 292 14.73 -13.99 10.34
CA SER A 292 13.59 -13.89 11.26
C SER A 292 12.24 -14.29 10.65
N GLY A 293 12.14 -14.44 9.32
CA GLY A 293 10.89 -14.75 8.63
C GLY A 293 9.97 -13.54 8.37
N TRP A 294 10.44 -12.30 8.60
CA TRP A 294 9.65 -11.08 8.39
C TRP A 294 9.16 -10.92 6.94
N LEU A 295 9.90 -11.45 5.96
CA LEU A 295 9.51 -11.32 4.54
C LEU A 295 8.16 -11.96 4.22
N GLY A 296 7.84 -13.11 4.83
CA GLY A 296 6.52 -13.74 4.67
C GLY A 296 5.39 -12.94 5.35
N VAL A 297 5.70 -12.30 6.48
CA VAL A 297 4.78 -11.41 7.20
C VAL A 297 4.49 -10.15 6.36
N LEU A 298 5.53 -9.51 5.81
CA LEU A 298 5.39 -8.37 4.91
C LEU A 298 4.65 -8.73 3.61
N ALA A 299 4.89 -9.91 3.04
CA ALA A 299 4.15 -10.41 1.87
C ALA A 299 2.66 -10.68 2.16
N LYS A 300 2.30 -11.06 3.41
CA LYS A 300 0.90 -11.15 3.85
C LYS A 300 0.26 -9.76 3.96
N TRP A 301 0.90 -8.85 4.69
CA TRP A 301 0.30 -7.55 5.05
C TRP A 301 0.33 -6.50 3.94
N SER A 302 1.31 -6.53 3.03
CA SER A 302 1.31 -5.68 1.81
C SER A 302 0.06 -5.88 0.94
N ARG A 303 -0.57 -7.05 1.01
CA ARG A 303 -1.79 -7.41 0.26
C ARG A 303 -3.09 -7.14 1.04
N HIS A 304 -3.00 -6.47 2.19
CA HIS A 304 -4.17 -6.14 3.00
C HIS A 304 -5.03 -5.06 2.33
N SER A 305 -6.34 -5.07 2.58
CA SER A 305 -7.28 -4.11 1.99
C SER A 305 -7.05 -2.68 2.49
N ASP A 306 -6.74 -2.53 3.78
CA ASP A 306 -6.36 -1.25 4.39
C ASP A 306 -5.01 -0.77 3.84
N ALA A 307 -5.04 0.33 3.08
CA ALA A 307 -3.87 0.98 2.51
C ALA A 307 -2.86 1.46 3.57
N SER A 308 -3.33 1.84 4.76
CA SER A 308 -2.48 2.35 5.84
C SER A 308 -1.57 1.27 6.45
N LEU A 309 -1.98 -0.01 6.37
CA LEU A 309 -1.17 -1.17 6.77
C LEU A 309 -0.36 -1.73 5.58
N ALA A 310 -0.99 -1.79 4.41
CA ALA A 310 -0.39 -2.36 3.21
C ALA A 310 0.81 -1.56 2.66
N LEU A 311 0.72 -0.23 2.63
CA LEU A 311 1.73 0.63 2.00
C LEU A 311 3.06 0.69 2.77
N PRO A 312 3.11 0.80 4.11
CA PRO A 312 4.37 0.66 4.85
C PRO A 312 5.03 -0.71 4.65
N CYS A 313 4.26 -1.80 4.59
CA CYS A 313 4.81 -3.12 4.27
C CYS A 313 5.33 -3.22 2.83
N SER A 314 4.61 -2.66 1.85
CA SER A 314 5.01 -2.59 0.44
C SER A 314 6.31 -1.80 0.27
N LYS A 315 6.42 -0.67 0.98
CA LYS A 315 7.62 0.18 1.03
C LYS A 315 8.79 -0.56 1.66
N ALA A 316 8.59 -1.22 2.80
CA ALA A 316 9.61 -2.03 3.44
C ALA A 316 10.15 -3.11 2.49
N LEU A 317 9.27 -3.82 1.79
CA LEU A 317 9.71 -4.78 0.77
C LEU A 317 10.47 -4.12 -0.39
N ALA A 318 10.05 -2.94 -0.87
CA ALA A 318 10.73 -2.22 -1.94
C ALA A 318 12.15 -1.79 -1.55
N ASN A 319 12.33 -1.26 -0.33
CA ASN A 319 13.63 -0.84 0.19
C ASN A 319 14.60 -2.02 0.39
N LEU A 320 14.07 -3.19 0.78
CA LEU A 320 14.88 -4.42 0.93
C LEU A 320 15.27 -5.05 -0.43
N ASP A 321 14.68 -4.62 -1.55
CA ASP A 321 14.82 -5.24 -2.88
C ASP A 321 15.88 -4.57 -3.76
N VAL A 322 17.13 -4.67 -3.33
CA VAL A 322 18.30 -4.08 -4.00
C VAL A 322 18.49 -4.61 -5.43
N ASP A 323 18.09 -5.85 -5.69
CA ASP A 323 18.18 -6.49 -7.02
C ASP A 323 17.05 -6.03 -7.99
N SER A 324 16.18 -5.08 -7.61
CA SER A 324 15.13 -4.54 -8.48
C SER A 324 15.70 -3.74 -9.66
N LEU A 325 14.98 -3.68 -10.79
CA LEU A 325 15.36 -2.81 -11.91
C LEU A 325 15.32 -1.33 -11.51
N ASP A 326 14.34 -0.98 -10.70
CA ASP A 326 14.00 0.37 -10.25
C ASP A 326 15.00 0.95 -9.23
N ASN A 327 15.75 0.08 -8.52
CA ASN A 327 16.79 0.39 -7.51
C ASN A 327 16.50 1.62 -6.61
N SER A 328 15.24 1.77 -6.20
CA SER A 328 14.74 2.95 -5.49
C SER A 328 14.59 2.65 -4.00
N SER A 329 15.42 3.28 -3.17
CA SER A 329 15.26 3.26 -1.71
C SER A 329 14.40 4.45 -1.29
N TYR A 330 13.21 4.18 -0.76
CA TYR A 330 12.23 5.20 -0.38
C TYR A 330 12.50 5.71 1.06
N PRO A 331 12.92 6.98 1.23
CA PRO A 331 13.21 7.57 2.54
C PRO A 331 11.94 7.74 3.37
N GLN A 332 12.08 8.02 4.66
CA GLN A 332 11.03 7.94 5.69
C GLN A 332 9.64 8.41 5.24
N TRP A 333 9.56 9.55 4.58
CA TRP A 333 8.33 10.28 4.28
C TRP A 333 7.72 10.01 2.90
N VAL A 334 8.45 9.35 1.99
CA VAL A 334 7.98 9.03 0.63
C VAL A 334 7.40 7.61 0.58
N PHE A 335 6.23 7.44 -0.01
CA PHE A 335 5.53 6.16 -0.13
C PHE A 335 5.28 5.82 -1.60
N PRO A 336 5.77 4.68 -2.12
CA PRO A 336 5.35 4.19 -3.43
C PRO A 336 3.89 3.73 -3.35
N LEU A 337 2.99 4.48 -3.99
CA LEU A 337 1.59 4.07 -4.16
C LEU A 337 1.47 3.09 -5.32
N TYR A 338 2.07 3.42 -6.45
CA TYR A 338 2.16 2.55 -7.62
C TYR A 338 3.52 2.75 -8.33
N PRO A 339 4.21 1.69 -8.79
CA PRO A 339 3.80 0.28 -8.77
C PRO A 339 3.91 -0.36 -7.38
N HIS A 340 2.93 -1.19 -7.03
CA HIS A 340 2.91 -1.93 -5.75
C HIS A 340 3.85 -3.15 -5.77
N PHE A 341 3.92 -3.84 -6.91
CA PHE A 341 4.79 -5.00 -7.15
C PHE A 341 6.04 -4.62 -7.95
N ARG A 342 6.98 -5.56 -8.12
CA ARG A 342 8.17 -5.38 -8.98
C ARG A 342 7.76 -4.95 -10.40
N SER A 343 8.32 -3.83 -10.86
CA SER A 343 8.16 -3.29 -12.21
C SER A 343 9.45 -3.40 -13.01
N ASN A 344 9.42 -2.99 -14.28
CA ASN A 344 10.60 -2.91 -15.14
C ASN A 344 11.33 -1.54 -15.02
N GLY A 345 10.83 -0.60 -14.21
CA GLY A 345 11.43 0.72 -13.93
C GLY A 345 11.18 1.80 -15.01
N ASP A 346 10.66 1.41 -16.17
CA ASP A 346 10.34 2.30 -17.28
C ASP A 346 8.98 2.98 -17.09
N HIS A 347 8.94 3.92 -16.13
CA HIS A 347 7.79 4.80 -15.90
C HIS A 347 7.91 6.06 -16.76
N GLY A 348 6.83 6.46 -17.41
CA GLY A 348 6.79 7.64 -18.29
C GLY A 348 6.72 8.97 -17.54
N ALA A 349 6.15 8.99 -16.33
CA ALA A 349 6.01 10.20 -15.51
C ALA A 349 5.84 9.87 -14.02
N ASP A 350 6.08 10.87 -13.16
CA ASP A 350 5.86 10.83 -11.72
C ASP A 350 4.62 11.68 -11.34
N VAL A 351 3.63 11.07 -10.69
CA VAL A 351 2.47 11.77 -10.10
C VAL A 351 2.63 11.78 -8.57
N ILE A 352 2.82 12.95 -7.99
CA ILE A 352 3.25 13.11 -6.59
C ILE A 352 2.15 13.76 -5.74
N PHE A 353 1.66 13.01 -4.76
CA PHE A 353 0.54 13.37 -3.89
C PHE A 353 1.02 13.94 -2.54
N VAL A 354 0.71 15.20 -2.24
CA VAL A 354 1.15 15.92 -1.02
C VAL A 354 -0.06 16.38 -0.20
N HIS A 355 -0.24 15.80 0.99
CA HIS A 355 -1.44 16.00 1.82
C HIS A 355 -1.55 17.39 2.48
N GLY A 356 -2.67 17.66 3.17
CA GLY A 356 -2.86 18.87 3.97
C GLY A 356 -2.47 18.72 5.46
N LEU A 357 -2.66 19.78 6.24
CA LEU A 357 -2.42 19.78 7.70
C LEU A 357 -3.27 18.70 8.42
N LEU A 358 -2.65 17.93 9.34
CA LEU A 358 -3.22 16.71 9.96
C LEU A 358 -3.61 15.58 9.00
N GLY A 359 -3.39 15.75 7.69
CA GLY A 359 -3.53 14.68 6.73
C GLY A 359 -2.42 13.63 6.88
N THR A 360 -2.65 12.50 6.23
CA THR A 360 -1.60 11.61 5.72
C THR A 360 -1.99 11.24 4.29
N VAL A 361 -1.05 10.66 3.54
CA VAL A 361 -1.32 10.06 2.23
C VAL A 361 -2.49 9.06 2.29
N PHE A 362 -2.65 8.33 3.40
CA PHE A 362 -3.68 7.30 3.57
C PHE A 362 -5.07 7.86 3.93
N ILE A 363 -5.13 9.06 4.54
CA ILE A 363 -6.39 9.66 5.02
C ILE A 363 -6.95 10.66 4.01
N THR A 364 -6.06 11.39 3.33
CA THR A 364 -6.41 12.50 2.42
C THR A 364 -6.93 11.97 1.09
N TRP A 365 -6.26 10.97 0.53
CA TRP A 365 -6.49 10.49 -0.83
C TRP A 365 -7.37 9.24 -0.89
N ARG A 366 -8.35 9.11 0.02
CA ARG A 366 -9.31 8.00 0.07
C ARG A 366 -10.63 8.39 -0.60
N GLN A 367 -11.42 7.41 -1.03
CA GLN A 367 -12.78 7.68 -1.52
C GLN A 367 -13.62 8.35 -0.43
N ARG A 368 -14.57 9.21 -0.79
CA ARG A 368 -15.45 9.83 0.20
C ARG A 368 -16.37 8.80 0.84
N ASP A 369 -16.54 8.89 2.16
CA ASP A 369 -17.51 8.07 2.89
C ASP A 369 -18.91 8.38 2.37
N SER A 370 -19.57 7.38 1.78
CA SER A 370 -20.93 7.53 1.26
C SER A 370 -21.88 7.89 2.41
N MET A 371 -22.44 9.09 2.36
CA MET A 371 -23.42 9.57 3.31
C MET A 371 -24.61 8.61 3.32
N LYS A 372 -24.93 8.01 4.47
CA LYS A 372 -26.09 7.12 4.60
C LYS A 372 -27.35 7.87 4.18
N MET A 373 -27.91 7.52 3.03
CA MET A 373 -29.20 8.04 2.59
C MET A 373 -30.27 7.70 3.65
N PRO A 374 -31.28 8.57 3.92
CA PRO A 374 -32.27 8.32 4.97
C PRO A 374 -33.26 7.17 4.71
N TYR A 375 -33.07 6.40 3.63
CA TYR A 375 -33.91 5.24 3.32
C TYR A 375 -33.41 4.01 4.10
N PRO A 376 -34.32 3.24 4.73
CA PRO A 376 -33.95 2.01 5.43
C PRO A 376 -33.64 0.91 4.41
N SER A 377 -32.38 0.89 3.94
CA SER A 377 -31.79 -0.24 3.22
C SER A 377 -31.04 -1.11 4.20
N GLU A 378 -31.47 -2.36 4.32
CA GLU A 378 -30.92 -3.31 5.28
C GLU A 378 -29.53 -3.80 4.85
N HIS A 379 -28.55 -3.57 5.72
CA HIS A 379 -27.24 -4.24 5.84
C HIS A 379 -26.33 -4.38 4.59
N THR A 380 -25.16 -3.73 4.61
CA THR A 380 -23.84 -4.41 4.71
C THR A 380 -22.64 -3.44 4.82
N SER A 381 -21.46 -3.98 5.15
CA SER A 381 -20.14 -3.36 5.23
C SER A 381 -19.83 -2.48 6.46
N THR A 382 -19.08 -3.05 7.40
CA THR A 382 -18.44 -2.37 8.51
C THR A 382 -16.98 -2.02 8.14
N ASN A 383 -16.71 -0.74 7.83
CA ASN A 383 -15.37 -0.18 7.94
C ASN A 383 -15.32 0.73 9.18
N PRO A 384 -14.53 0.42 10.22
CA PRO A 384 -14.34 1.33 11.35
C PRO A 384 -13.49 2.53 10.89
N SER A 385 -14.16 3.63 10.53
CA SER A 385 -13.48 4.90 10.27
C SER A 385 -12.71 5.34 11.52
N PHE A 386 -11.54 5.96 11.35
CA PHE A 386 -10.68 6.54 12.41
C PHE A 386 -11.43 7.28 13.54
N TRP A 387 -12.58 7.90 13.23
CA TRP A 387 -13.47 8.57 14.18
C TRP A 387 -14.11 7.68 15.25
N SER A 388 -14.22 6.35 15.06
CA SER A 388 -14.81 5.45 16.07
C SER A 388 -14.00 5.36 17.36
N THR A 389 -12.69 5.69 17.30
CA THR A 389 -11.82 5.75 18.48
C THR A 389 -12.15 6.92 19.41
N PHE A 390 -12.94 7.91 18.97
CA PHE A 390 -13.32 9.09 19.76
C PHE A 390 -14.72 9.00 20.41
N PHE A 391 -15.55 8.00 20.09
CA PHE A 391 -16.91 7.87 20.65
C PHE A 391 -17.26 6.39 20.93
N PRO A 392 -17.19 5.91 22.19
CA PRO A 392 -17.02 4.48 22.49
C PRO A 392 -18.32 3.67 22.70
N ASN A 393 -19.51 4.27 22.71
CA ASN A 393 -20.75 3.60 23.15
C ASN A 393 -21.73 3.35 22.01
N ILE A 394 -21.80 2.09 21.56
CA ILE A 394 -23.00 1.24 21.36
C ILE A 394 -22.50 -0.06 20.69
N GLY A 395 -22.63 -1.20 21.38
CA GLY A 395 -22.25 -2.51 20.84
C GLY A 395 -23.34 -3.14 19.97
N TRP A 396 -23.16 -4.41 19.59
CA TRP A 396 -24.12 -5.53 19.47
C TRP A 396 -23.58 -6.61 18.49
N ASN A 397 -23.89 -7.88 18.76
CA ASN A 397 -23.16 -9.04 18.19
C ASN A 397 -23.89 -9.76 17.04
N ALA A 398 -23.10 -10.22 16.06
CA ALA A 398 -23.19 -11.47 15.26
C ALA A 398 -24.55 -12.07 14.80
N SER A 399 -24.65 -12.45 13.50
CA SER A 399 -24.55 -13.87 13.06
C SER A 399 -24.85 -14.13 11.56
N SER A 400 -24.06 -15.03 10.96
CA SER A 400 -24.38 -16.04 9.90
C SER A 400 -24.95 -15.67 8.51
N LYS A 401 -24.09 -15.92 7.49
CA LYS A 401 -24.30 -16.70 6.25
C LYS A 401 -25.51 -16.45 5.32
N VAL A 402 -25.21 -16.06 4.07
CA VAL A 402 -25.68 -16.72 2.83
C VAL A 402 -24.52 -16.70 1.80
N ASP A 403 -24.36 -17.77 1.01
CA ASP A 403 -23.39 -17.87 -0.08
C ASP A 403 -24.01 -17.41 -1.41
N ASP A 404 -23.39 -16.46 -2.13
CA ASP A 404 -23.82 -16.04 -3.47
C ASP A 404 -23.05 -16.78 -4.58
N THR A 405 -23.83 -17.46 -5.43
CA THR A 405 -23.33 -18.34 -6.48
C THR A 405 -22.95 -17.57 -7.75
N LYS A 406 -21.66 -17.33 -7.96
CA LYS A 406 -21.13 -16.87 -9.25
C LYS A 406 -21.12 -18.01 -10.26
N SER A 407 -21.96 -17.95 -11.29
CA SER A 407 -21.90 -18.87 -12.43
C SER A 407 -20.83 -18.44 -13.43
N GLU A 408 -19.60 -18.88 -13.23
CA GLU A 408 -18.55 -18.76 -14.27
C GLU A 408 -18.85 -19.75 -15.41
N ILE A 409 -19.11 -19.23 -16.61
CA ILE A 409 -19.39 -20.06 -17.79
C ILE A 409 -18.05 -20.55 -18.37
N PRO A 410 -17.80 -21.89 -18.47
CA PRO A 410 -16.50 -22.39 -18.89
C PRO A 410 -16.15 -22.08 -20.35
N GLU A 411 -14.88 -21.78 -20.60
CA GLU A 411 -14.37 -21.65 -21.96
C GLU A 411 -14.31 -23.02 -22.67
N THR A 412 -14.83 -23.10 -23.89
CA THR A 412 -14.85 -24.34 -24.68
C THR A 412 -14.23 -24.12 -26.06
N SER A 413 -13.61 -25.18 -26.59
CA SER A 413 -12.79 -25.17 -27.81
C SER A 413 -13.58 -25.41 -29.12
N HIS A 414 -14.91 -25.51 -29.06
CA HIS A 414 -15.73 -25.78 -30.24
C HIS A 414 -16.04 -24.51 -31.03
N LEU A 415 -15.60 -24.45 -32.29
CA LEU A 415 -15.78 -23.29 -33.18
C LEU A 415 -17.23 -22.80 -33.28
N LYS A 416 -18.22 -23.70 -33.37
CA LYS A 416 -19.64 -23.32 -33.38
C LYS A 416 -20.11 -22.72 -32.05
N THR A 417 -19.60 -23.22 -30.93
CA THR A 417 -19.89 -22.67 -29.59
C THR A 417 -19.22 -21.31 -29.41
N GLN A 418 -18.04 -21.10 -30.00
CA GLN A 418 -17.37 -19.79 -30.02
C GLN A 418 -18.10 -18.80 -30.93
N GLN A 419 -18.57 -19.21 -32.12
CA GLN A 419 -19.43 -18.37 -32.97
C GLN A 419 -20.73 -17.98 -32.27
N TYR A 420 -21.38 -18.93 -31.56
CA TYR A 420 -22.56 -18.64 -30.76
C TYR A 420 -22.26 -17.77 -29.53
N LYS A 421 -21.12 -17.96 -28.85
CA LYS A 421 -20.62 -17.10 -27.76
C LYS A 421 -20.41 -15.67 -28.26
N ASN A 422 -19.74 -15.50 -29.40
CA ASN A 422 -19.49 -14.20 -29.99
C ASN A 422 -20.81 -13.53 -30.39
N HIS A 423 -21.71 -14.24 -31.08
CA HIS A 423 -23.04 -13.72 -31.41
C HIS A 423 -23.87 -13.31 -30.18
N LEU A 424 -23.79 -14.04 -29.06
CA LEU A 424 -24.40 -13.64 -27.79
C LEU A 424 -23.72 -12.44 -27.12
N LEU A 425 -22.42 -12.24 -27.35
CA LEU A 425 -21.70 -11.05 -26.89
C LEU A 425 -22.01 -9.84 -27.77
N ASP A 426 -22.16 -10.05 -29.09
CA ASP A 426 -22.55 -9.02 -30.06
C ASP A 426 -23.98 -8.54 -29.80
N LEU A 427 -24.96 -9.44 -29.65
CA LEU A 427 -26.34 -9.10 -29.25
C LEU A 427 -26.38 -8.35 -27.91
N ARG A 428 -25.62 -8.81 -26.92
CA ARG A 428 -25.54 -8.12 -25.62
C ARG A 428 -24.90 -6.74 -25.75
N LYS A 429 -23.94 -6.57 -26.66
CA LYS A 429 -23.28 -5.29 -26.95
C LYS A 429 -24.26 -4.35 -27.65
N GLU A 430 -25.06 -4.83 -28.60
CA GLU A 430 -26.17 -4.09 -29.20
C GLU A 430 -27.21 -3.65 -28.16
N ASP A 431 -27.62 -4.54 -27.24
CA ASP A 431 -28.51 -4.22 -26.11
C ASP A 431 -27.92 -3.12 -25.21
N TYR A 432 -26.63 -3.20 -24.85
CA TYR A 432 -25.95 -2.15 -24.06
C TYR A 432 -25.76 -0.85 -24.84
N GLU A 433 -25.51 -0.90 -26.14
CA GLU A 433 -25.40 0.29 -27.01
C GLU A 433 -26.74 1.02 -27.11
N MET A 434 -27.86 0.30 -27.25
CA MET A 434 -29.20 0.89 -27.20
C MET A 434 -29.50 1.49 -25.82
N LEU A 435 -29.33 0.71 -24.75
CA LEU A 435 -29.57 1.20 -23.38
C LEU A 435 -28.70 2.42 -23.04
N GLY A 436 -27.43 2.40 -23.42
CA GLY A 436 -26.48 3.48 -23.18
C GLY A 436 -26.66 4.72 -24.06
N SER A 437 -27.51 4.65 -25.10
CA SER A 437 -27.84 5.79 -25.96
C SER A 437 -29.03 6.64 -25.48
N ASP A 438 -29.86 6.07 -24.61
CA ASP A 438 -31.11 6.69 -24.15
C ASP A 438 -30.95 7.55 -22.88
N PHE A 439 -29.75 7.60 -22.29
CA PHE A 439 -29.47 8.43 -21.10
C PHE A 439 -28.04 8.99 -21.09
N GLU A 440 -27.89 10.12 -20.39
CA GLU A 440 -26.60 10.67 -19.98
C GLU A 440 -26.39 10.47 -18.49
N TYR A 441 -25.18 10.09 -18.09
CA TYR A 441 -24.77 10.00 -16.70
C TYR A 441 -24.24 11.36 -16.23
N VAL A 442 -25.00 12.05 -15.38
CA VAL A 442 -24.57 13.33 -14.80
C VAL A 442 -23.48 13.07 -13.75
N LEU A 443 -22.34 13.77 -13.87
CA LEU A 443 -21.22 13.60 -12.95
C LEU A 443 -21.58 14.02 -11.52
N ALA A 444 -20.98 13.35 -10.53
CA ALA A 444 -21.05 13.80 -9.15
C ALA A 444 -20.08 14.98 -8.91
N ASP A 445 -20.27 15.74 -7.84
CA ASP A 445 -19.37 16.84 -7.42
C ASP A 445 -19.24 18.00 -8.42
N LEU A 446 -20.34 18.31 -9.11
CA LEU A 446 -20.41 19.43 -10.06
C LEU A 446 -20.02 20.77 -9.43
N PRO A 447 -19.29 21.63 -10.16
CA PRO A 447 -18.90 22.94 -9.65
C PRO A 447 -20.11 23.87 -9.52
N THR A 448 -20.12 24.70 -8.47
CA THR A 448 -21.07 25.81 -8.30
C THR A 448 -20.64 27.06 -9.08
N ALA A 449 -19.35 27.21 -9.33
CA ALA A 449 -18.77 28.25 -10.18
C ALA A 449 -17.47 27.73 -10.81
N ALA A 450 -17.13 28.25 -11.99
CA ALA A 450 -15.89 27.94 -12.69
C ALA A 450 -15.26 29.23 -13.25
N SER A 451 -13.96 29.22 -13.49
CA SER A 451 -13.23 30.36 -14.02
C SER A 451 -12.00 29.92 -14.81
N ARG A 452 -11.77 30.60 -15.94
CA ARG A 452 -10.64 30.35 -16.86
C ARG A 452 -10.54 28.91 -17.36
N CYS A 453 -11.67 28.20 -17.44
CA CYS A 453 -11.77 26.84 -17.96
C CYS A 453 -12.44 26.79 -19.35
N LYS A 454 -12.35 25.65 -20.02
CA LYS A 454 -13.14 25.35 -21.23
C LYS A 454 -14.62 25.13 -20.88
N GLU A 455 -15.53 25.38 -21.82
CA GLU A 455 -16.94 24.97 -21.71
C GLU A 455 -17.06 23.50 -22.13
N GLU A 456 -17.36 22.62 -21.17
CA GLU A 456 -17.42 21.18 -21.39
C GLU A 456 -18.64 20.55 -20.70
N PRO A 457 -19.17 19.42 -21.22
CA PRO A 457 -20.33 18.77 -20.63
C PRO A 457 -20.00 18.19 -19.25
N TYR A 458 -20.88 18.47 -18.28
CA TYR A 458 -20.85 17.89 -16.93
C TYR A 458 -21.50 16.49 -16.87
N SER A 459 -21.60 15.81 -18.02
CA SER A 459 -22.22 14.51 -18.20
C SER A 459 -21.36 13.61 -19.08
N LEU A 460 -21.54 12.30 -18.92
CA LEU A 460 -20.98 11.25 -19.77
C LEU A 460 -22.10 10.58 -20.56
N PHE A 461 -21.79 10.06 -21.74
CA PHE A 461 -22.75 9.25 -22.48
C PHE A 461 -23.00 7.92 -21.74
N GLY A 462 -24.25 7.45 -21.68
CA GLY A 462 -24.62 6.30 -20.84
C GLY A 462 -23.82 5.03 -21.12
N LEU A 463 -23.49 4.78 -22.40
CA LEU A 463 -22.63 3.66 -22.81
C LEU A 463 -21.21 3.75 -22.24
N GLU A 464 -20.60 4.93 -22.21
CA GLU A 464 -19.24 5.13 -21.70
C GLU A 464 -19.17 4.88 -20.19
N ALA A 465 -20.16 5.41 -19.46
CA ALA A 465 -20.31 5.13 -18.03
C ALA A 465 -20.47 3.63 -17.74
N LEU A 466 -21.35 2.94 -18.48
CA LEU A 466 -21.57 1.49 -18.34
C LEU A 466 -20.34 0.64 -18.70
N MET A 467 -19.54 1.06 -19.69
CA MET A 467 -18.31 0.35 -20.08
C MET A 467 -17.20 0.49 -19.02
N GLU A 468 -17.18 1.60 -18.29
CA GLU A 468 -16.24 1.84 -17.20
C GLU A 468 -16.65 1.19 -15.87
N GLU A 469 -17.95 0.91 -15.65
CA GLU A 469 -18.46 0.13 -14.51
C GLU A 469 -18.09 -1.36 -14.58
N LYS A 470 -16.79 -1.67 -14.52
CA LYS A 470 -16.27 -3.03 -14.33
C LYS A 470 -16.80 -3.59 -13.00
N PRO A 471 -17.08 -4.90 -12.87
CA PRO A 471 -17.65 -5.52 -11.65
C PRO A 471 -16.74 -5.51 -10.39
N ARG A 472 -15.67 -4.70 -10.36
CA ARG A 472 -14.86 -4.38 -9.19
C ARG A 472 -15.07 -2.95 -8.66
N THR A 473 -15.72 -2.05 -9.42
CA THR A 473 -15.92 -0.63 -9.04
C THR A 473 -16.79 -0.42 -7.80
N GLY A 474 -17.55 -1.43 -7.38
CA GLY A 474 -18.34 -1.42 -6.14
C GLY A 474 -17.54 -1.58 -4.84
N GLN A 475 -16.20 -1.69 -4.88
CA GLN A 475 -15.36 -1.75 -3.68
C GLN A 475 -14.84 -0.37 -3.30
N TYR A 476 -15.12 0.05 -2.05
CA TYR A 476 -14.64 1.32 -1.51
C TYR A 476 -13.10 1.38 -1.53
N SER A 477 -12.56 2.45 -2.12
CA SER A 477 -11.12 2.69 -2.24
C SER A 477 -10.54 3.39 -1.00
N GLN A 478 -9.61 2.72 -0.33
CA GLN A 478 -8.85 3.30 0.79
C GLN A 478 -7.77 4.28 0.32
N CYS A 479 -7.35 4.22 -0.95
CA CYS A 479 -6.46 5.21 -1.55
C CYS A 479 -6.73 5.29 -3.06
N TRP A 480 -7.53 6.25 -3.51
CA TRP A 480 -7.96 6.35 -4.92
C TRP A 480 -6.78 6.64 -5.86
N ALA A 481 -5.75 7.33 -5.36
CA ALA A 481 -4.50 7.57 -6.08
C ALA A 481 -3.71 6.27 -6.35
N ARG A 482 -3.85 5.26 -5.49
CA ARG A 482 -3.28 3.91 -5.67
C ARG A 482 -4.19 3.01 -6.49
N ASP A 483 -5.49 3.06 -6.21
CA ASP A 483 -6.45 2.04 -6.66
C ASP A 483 -7.05 2.36 -8.03
N TRP A 484 -7.22 3.64 -8.39
CA TRP A 484 -7.89 4.04 -9.64
C TRP A 484 -6.91 4.57 -10.70
N LEU A 485 -6.02 5.51 -10.35
CA LEU A 485 -5.11 6.13 -11.34
C LEU A 485 -4.29 5.13 -12.19
N PRO A 486 -3.78 4.00 -11.66
CA PRO A 486 -3.05 3.03 -12.48
C PRO A 486 -3.91 2.26 -13.49
N GLU A 487 -5.24 2.27 -13.35
CA GLU A 487 -6.15 1.69 -14.34
C GLU A 487 -6.24 2.57 -15.61
N ASP A 488 -6.10 3.89 -15.43
CA ASP A 488 -6.12 4.90 -16.49
C ASP A 488 -4.72 5.16 -17.06
N PHE A 489 -3.72 5.18 -16.19
CA PHE A 489 -2.32 5.46 -16.53
C PHE A 489 -1.38 4.34 -16.05
N PRO A 490 -1.33 3.18 -16.72
CA PRO A 490 -0.55 2.02 -16.27
C PRO A 490 0.97 2.25 -16.25
N ASN A 491 1.46 3.26 -16.99
CA ASN A 491 2.88 3.56 -17.16
C ASN A 491 3.41 4.70 -16.25
N VAL A 492 2.59 5.31 -15.38
CA VAL A 492 3.10 6.33 -14.43
C VAL A 492 3.60 5.70 -13.14
N ARG A 493 4.46 6.42 -12.41
CA ARG A 493 4.80 6.13 -11.01
C ARG A 493 4.00 7.07 -10.12
N VAL A 494 3.28 6.53 -9.15
CA VAL A 494 2.49 7.33 -8.20
C VAL A 494 3.18 7.30 -6.84
N LEU A 495 3.56 8.47 -6.34
CA LEU A 495 4.23 8.65 -5.05
C LEU A 495 3.34 9.45 -4.11
N GLY A 496 3.29 9.06 -2.83
CA GLY A 496 2.71 9.86 -1.76
C GLY A 496 3.79 10.44 -0.86
N VAL A 497 3.68 11.72 -0.52
CA VAL A 497 4.60 12.40 0.41
C VAL A 497 3.84 12.71 1.70
N ASN A 498 4.24 12.06 2.78
CA ASN A 498 3.90 12.50 4.12
C ASN A 498 4.85 13.63 4.56
N TYR A 499 4.45 14.45 5.52
CA TYR A 499 5.35 15.40 6.16
C TYR A 499 4.87 15.75 7.57
N THR A 500 5.81 16.22 8.40
CA THR A 500 5.52 16.55 9.81
C THR A 500 4.59 17.76 9.90
N THR A 501 3.31 17.50 10.15
CA THR A 501 2.30 18.53 10.46
C THR A 501 1.70 18.27 11.84
N SER A 502 1.83 19.25 12.73
CA SER A 502 1.13 19.24 14.01
C SER A 502 0.13 20.40 14.02
N LEU A 503 -1.06 20.22 14.61
CA LEU A 503 -1.96 21.34 14.90
C LEU A 503 -1.64 22.00 16.24
N SER A 504 -1.13 21.22 17.20
CA SER A 504 -0.83 21.64 18.57
C SER A 504 0.48 21.02 19.07
N GLN A 505 1.33 21.82 19.70
CA GLN A 505 2.68 21.42 20.14
C GLN A 505 2.74 20.92 21.60
N TRP A 506 1.63 20.42 22.16
CA TRP A 506 1.50 20.11 23.60
C TRP A 506 2.50 19.05 24.12
N PHE A 507 3.03 18.20 23.26
CA PHE A 507 4.13 17.28 23.59
C PHE A 507 5.12 17.21 22.42
N PRO A 508 6.31 17.85 22.48
CA PRO A 508 7.37 17.59 21.52
C PRO A 508 7.81 16.12 21.65
N LYS A 509 7.90 15.39 20.53
CA LYS A 509 8.25 13.96 20.54
C LYS A 509 9.68 13.68 21.03
N CYS A 510 10.56 14.69 21.00
CA CYS A 510 11.91 14.63 21.55
C CYS A 510 12.33 15.99 22.14
N PRO A 511 13.05 16.02 23.29
CA PRO A 511 13.58 17.25 23.87
C PRO A 511 14.62 17.96 22.98
N ASN A 512 15.46 17.20 22.28
CA ASN A 512 16.59 17.72 21.50
C ASN A 512 16.29 17.96 20.01
N GLN A 513 15.09 17.61 19.53
CA GLN A 513 14.75 17.83 18.13
C GLN A 513 14.65 19.34 17.87
N ASN A 514 15.43 19.85 16.91
CA ASN A 514 15.39 21.25 16.47
C ASN A 514 14.09 21.54 15.69
N MET A 515 12.94 21.48 16.37
CA MET A 515 11.58 21.73 15.85
C MET A 515 11.33 23.21 15.50
N ARG A 516 12.38 23.95 15.15
CA ARG A 516 12.38 25.36 14.73
C ARG A 516 12.79 25.57 13.27
N ALA A 517 12.98 24.48 12.52
CA ALA A 517 13.05 24.52 11.06
C ALA A 517 11.75 25.10 10.50
N LYS A 518 11.85 26.28 9.87
CA LYS A 518 10.73 26.99 9.21
C LYS A 518 10.28 26.19 7.99
N MET A 519 9.14 26.55 7.39
CA MET A 519 8.71 25.92 6.12
C MET A 519 9.76 26.03 5.00
N ALA A 520 10.61 27.06 5.04
CA ALA A 520 11.73 27.23 4.12
C ALA A 520 12.73 26.07 4.20
N ASP A 521 13.20 25.76 5.41
CA ASP A 521 14.23 24.74 5.65
C ASP A 521 13.71 23.34 5.27
N ARG A 522 12.43 23.08 5.59
CA ARG A 522 11.73 21.84 5.22
C ARG A 522 11.59 21.66 3.71
N GLY A 523 11.36 22.72 2.95
CA GLY A 523 11.22 22.64 1.48
C GLY A 523 12.43 21.97 0.83
N SER A 524 13.64 22.39 1.21
CA SER A 524 14.88 21.78 0.71
C SER A 524 15.05 20.33 1.15
N GLU A 525 14.70 20.00 2.40
CA GLU A 525 14.76 18.64 2.94
C GLU A 525 13.87 17.66 2.15
N TYR A 526 12.60 18.00 1.93
CA TYR A 526 11.68 17.17 1.14
C TYR A 526 12.11 17.08 -0.34
N MET A 527 12.67 18.15 -0.90
CA MET A 527 13.23 18.15 -2.26
C MET A 527 14.41 17.17 -2.41
N HIS A 528 15.37 17.17 -1.46
CA HIS A 528 16.48 16.20 -1.47
C HIS A 528 15.98 14.75 -1.32
N MET A 529 15.00 14.49 -0.43
CA MET A 529 14.41 13.16 -0.29
C MET A 529 13.69 12.67 -1.56
N LEU A 530 13.06 13.57 -2.31
CA LEU A 530 12.44 13.22 -3.60
C LEU A 530 13.49 12.98 -4.67
N HIS A 531 14.57 13.77 -4.70
CA HIS A 531 15.68 13.52 -5.61
C HIS A 531 16.34 12.15 -5.38
N GLN A 532 16.51 11.73 -4.12
CA GLN A 532 17.06 10.41 -3.77
C GLN A 532 16.26 9.22 -4.34
N VAL A 533 14.94 9.37 -4.56
CA VAL A 533 14.10 8.36 -5.24
C VAL A 533 14.01 8.59 -6.76
N GLY A 534 14.88 9.42 -7.34
CA GLY A 534 14.94 9.69 -8.78
C GLY A 534 13.82 10.59 -9.32
N VAL A 535 13.13 11.36 -8.47
CA VAL A 535 12.25 12.44 -8.94
C VAL A 535 13.13 13.54 -9.58
N GLY A 536 12.64 14.13 -10.68
CA GLY A 536 13.42 15.02 -11.54
C GLY A 536 14.06 14.32 -12.75
N GLN A 537 14.00 12.98 -12.83
CA GLN A 537 14.43 12.24 -14.02
C GLN A 537 13.33 12.12 -15.10
N ARG A 538 12.07 12.28 -14.70
CA ARG A 538 10.84 12.09 -15.50
C ARG A 538 9.94 13.33 -15.36
N PRO A 539 9.01 13.60 -16.29
CA PRO A 539 7.93 14.57 -16.11
C PRO A 539 7.21 14.40 -14.77
N ILE A 540 6.95 15.51 -14.06
CA ILE A 540 6.34 15.51 -12.73
C ILE A 540 5.00 16.23 -12.78
N ILE A 541 3.98 15.62 -12.18
CA ILE A 541 2.69 16.26 -11.89
C ILE A 541 2.46 16.21 -10.37
N TRP A 542 2.18 17.36 -9.77
CA TRP A 542 1.92 17.47 -8.34
C TRP A 542 0.42 17.49 -8.07
N VAL A 543 -0.04 16.70 -7.12
CA VAL A 543 -1.43 16.72 -6.64
C VAL A 543 -1.43 17.05 -5.16
N THR A 544 -2.01 18.18 -4.79
CA THR A 544 -1.76 18.81 -3.49
C THR A 544 -3.05 19.18 -2.78
N HIS A 545 -3.08 19.05 -1.46
CA HIS A 545 -4.21 19.48 -0.63
C HIS A 545 -3.78 20.51 0.40
N SER A 546 -4.54 21.58 0.54
CA SER A 546 -4.36 22.59 1.59
C SER A 546 -2.91 23.08 1.68
N MET A 547 -2.28 23.00 2.86
CA MET A 547 -0.90 23.41 3.11
C MET A 547 0.14 22.66 2.26
N GLY A 548 -0.17 21.45 1.77
CA GLY A 548 0.72 20.68 0.89
C GLY A 548 1.05 21.43 -0.40
N GLY A 549 0.11 22.18 -0.95
CA GLY A 549 0.34 23.02 -2.13
C GLY A 549 1.31 24.17 -1.87
N LEU A 550 1.33 24.73 -0.66
CA LEU A 550 2.31 25.74 -0.27
C LEU A 550 3.71 25.13 -0.11
N LEU A 551 3.80 23.91 0.44
CA LEU A 551 5.06 23.17 0.51
C LEU A 551 5.61 22.91 -0.91
N VAL A 552 4.77 22.49 -1.87
CA VAL A 552 5.20 22.33 -3.28
C VAL A 552 5.69 23.65 -3.87
N LYS A 553 5.00 24.78 -3.65
CA LYS A 553 5.50 26.11 -4.08
C LYS A 553 6.89 26.41 -3.50
N ARG A 554 7.14 26.09 -2.22
CA ARG A 554 8.49 26.24 -1.61
C ARG A 554 9.53 25.33 -2.24
N MET A 555 9.20 24.06 -2.49
CA MET A 555 10.09 23.09 -3.13
C MET A 555 10.49 23.52 -4.54
N LEU A 556 9.54 24.00 -5.36
CA LEU A 556 9.82 24.45 -6.72
C LEU A 556 10.67 25.72 -6.77
N ILE A 557 10.48 26.64 -5.83
CA ILE A 557 11.34 27.82 -5.67
C ILE A 557 12.76 27.41 -5.24
N ALA A 558 12.89 26.53 -4.24
CA ALA A 558 14.19 26.01 -3.81
C ALA A 558 14.91 25.24 -4.93
N ALA A 559 14.17 24.48 -5.75
CA ALA A 559 14.70 23.78 -6.92
C ALA A 559 15.21 24.76 -7.99
N TYR A 560 14.40 25.78 -8.32
CA TYR A 560 14.79 26.81 -9.29
C TYR A 560 16.05 27.56 -8.87
N GLU A 561 16.15 27.93 -7.59
CA GLU A 561 17.29 28.67 -7.01
C GLU A 561 18.51 27.78 -6.71
N SER A 562 18.41 26.46 -6.89
CA SER A 562 19.52 25.55 -6.62
C SER A 562 20.59 25.61 -7.72
N GLU A 563 21.85 25.70 -7.32
CA GLU A 563 23.00 25.49 -8.22
C GLU A 563 23.19 24.01 -8.58
N ASP A 564 22.59 23.09 -7.81
CA ASP A 564 22.59 21.66 -8.11
C ASP A 564 21.61 21.37 -9.25
N LYS A 565 22.17 20.95 -10.39
CA LYS A 565 21.42 20.61 -11.60
C LYS A 565 20.38 19.52 -11.35
N ASP A 566 20.67 18.58 -10.46
CA ASP A 566 19.79 17.44 -10.22
C ASP A 566 18.58 17.80 -9.35
N LEU A 567 18.72 18.80 -8.48
CA LEU A 567 17.61 19.42 -7.76
C LEU A 567 16.84 20.38 -8.67
N HIS A 568 17.55 21.18 -9.47
CA HIS A 568 16.95 22.08 -10.45
C HIS A 568 16.14 21.33 -11.53
N ASN A 569 16.50 20.08 -11.84
CA ASN A 569 15.70 19.19 -12.69
C ASN A 569 14.28 18.95 -12.14
N ILE A 570 14.04 19.02 -10.82
CA ILE A 570 12.68 18.89 -10.24
C ILE A 570 11.80 20.06 -10.70
N PHE A 571 12.35 21.27 -10.77
CA PHE A 571 11.67 22.42 -11.36
C PHE A 571 11.45 22.21 -12.87
N GLN A 572 12.51 21.94 -13.64
CA GLN A 572 12.44 21.81 -15.11
C GLN A 572 11.54 20.66 -15.60
N ARG A 573 11.38 19.58 -14.82
CA ARG A 573 10.50 18.47 -15.16
C ARG A 573 9.07 18.63 -14.68
N THR A 574 8.76 19.61 -13.85
CA THR A 574 7.37 19.84 -13.42
C THR A 574 6.54 20.34 -14.60
N LYS A 575 5.53 19.55 -14.99
CA LYS A 575 4.61 19.87 -16.10
C LYS A 575 3.30 20.48 -15.63
N GLY A 576 2.85 20.15 -14.42
CA GLY A 576 1.64 20.74 -13.85
C GLY A 576 1.42 20.50 -12.36
N ILE A 577 0.50 21.28 -11.79
CA ILE A 577 0.13 21.23 -10.37
C ILE A 577 -1.39 21.31 -10.23
N ILE A 578 -1.94 20.39 -9.44
CA ILE A 578 -3.33 20.38 -8.99
C ILE A 578 -3.40 20.83 -7.53
N PHE A 579 -4.23 21.83 -7.24
CA PHE A 579 -4.45 22.37 -5.90
C PHE A 579 -5.88 22.09 -5.42
N PHE A 580 -6.04 21.32 -4.34
CA PHE A 580 -7.31 21.16 -3.62
C PHE A 580 -7.32 22.06 -2.37
N SER A 581 -8.12 23.13 -2.41
CA SER A 581 -8.27 24.14 -1.35
C SER A 581 -6.94 24.64 -0.78
N CYS A 582 -5.98 24.99 -1.65
CA CYS A 582 -4.68 25.50 -1.20
C CYS A 582 -4.79 27.00 -0.83
N PRO A 583 -4.49 27.43 0.42
CA PRO A 583 -4.63 28.83 0.83
C PRO A 583 -3.44 29.66 0.33
N HIS A 584 -3.43 30.04 -0.95
CA HIS A 584 -2.32 30.76 -1.58
C HIS A 584 -2.05 32.14 -0.97
N LEU A 585 -3.07 32.81 -0.44
CA LEU A 585 -2.96 34.07 0.31
C LEU A 585 -3.09 33.87 1.83
N GLY A 586 -3.04 32.64 2.33
CA GLY A 586 -3.26 32.29 3.74
C GLY A 586 -4.76 32.14 4.10
N SER A 587 -5.05 31.87 5.37
CA SER A 587 -6.41 31.64 5.86
C SER A 587 -6.83 32.69 6.89
N GLU A 588 -8.03 33.27 6.69
CA GLU A 588 -8.65 34.18 7.66
C GLU A 588 -8.95 33.47 9.02
N VAL A 589 -9.03 32.13 9.03
CA VAL A 589 -9.19 31.33 10.25
C VAL A 589 -7.94 31.40 11.14
N ALA A 590 -6.76 31.61 10.55
CA ALA A 590 -5.50 31.76 11.30
C ALA A 590 -5.36 33.13 12.00
N ASP A 591 -6.29 34.07 11.77
CA ASP A 591 -6.33 35.42 12.38
C ASP A 591 -7.37 35.55 13.52
N LEU A 592 -8.10 34.48 13.86
CA LEU A 592 -9.13 34.47 14.90
C LEU A 592 -8.56 34.72 16.31
N LYS A 593 -8.87 35.86 16.93
CA LYS A 593 -8.32 36.28 18.23
C LYS A 593 -9.02 35.66 19.45
N MET A 594 -8.21 35.27 20.46
CA MET A 594 -8.55 34.95 21.86
C MET A 594 -10.00 35.31 22.29
N PRO A 595 -10.93 34.33 22.39
CA PRO A 595 -10.74 33.11 23.20
C PRO A 595 -10.47 31.82 22.40
N THR A 596 -10.63 31.86 21.07
CA THR A 596 -10.49 30.67 20.21
C THR A 596 -9.04 30.19 20.05
N GLU A 597 -8.06 31.09 20.15
CA GLU A 597 -6.63 30.70 20.22
C GLU A 597 -6.36 29.75 21.40
N MET A 598 -7.09 29.90 22.51
CA MET A 598 -6.96 29.06 23.70
C MET A 598 -7.62 27.66 23.53
N LEU A 599 -8.42 27.47 22.47
CA LEU A 599 -9.02 26.19 22.10
C LEU A 599 -8.26 25.49 20.96
N PHE A 600 -7.60 26.25 20.09
CA PHE A 600 -6.96 25.75 18.87
C PHE A 600 -5.43 25.89 18.81
N TRP A 601 -4.81 26.55 19.81
CA TRP A 601 -3.36 26.77 20.01
C TRP A 601 -2.49 26.52 18.77
N PRO A 602 -2.54 27.41 17.77
CA PRO A 602 -2.01 27.13 16.44
C PRO A 602 -0.51 26.87 16.51
N SER A 603 -0.10 25.72 15.97
CA SER A 603 1.30 25.37 15.73
C SER A 603 2.03 26.42 14.89
N LEU A 604 3.37 26.39 14.89
CA LEU A 604 4.18 27.28 14.06
C LEU A 604 3.73 27.24 12.59
N GLU A 605 3.37 26.05 12.11
CA GLU A 605 2.84 25.81 10.78
C GLU A 605 1.55 26.62 10.51
N VAL A 606 0.61 26.69 11.47
CA VAL A 606 -0.61 27.50 11.32
C VAL A 606 -0.34 29.00 11.52
N GLN A 607 0.66 29.38 12.33
CA GLN A 607 1.05 30.78 12.49
C GLN A 607 1.69 31.36 11.21
N GLU A 608 2.39 30.53 10.42
CA GLU A 608 2.86 30.92 9.07
C GLU A 608 1.70 31.02 8.05
N LEU A 609 0.55 30.38 8.30
CA LEU A 609 -0.65 30.41 7.45
C LEU A 609 -1.57 31.63 7.62
N ARG A 610 -1.19 32.62 8.45
CA ARG A 610 -1.95 33.87 8.63
C ARG A 610 -2.25 34.57 7.31
N TYR A 611 -3.48 35.09 7.19
CA TYR A 611 -3.94 35.70 5.95
C TYR A 611 -3.09 36.92 5.58
N ARG A 612 -2.65 36.96 4.31
CA ARG A 612 -1.74 37.97 3.75
C ARG A 612 -0.47 38.19 4.57
N SER A 613 0.06 37.15 5.22
CA SER A 613 1.40 37.22 5.78
C SER A 613 2.41 37.56 4.68
N ALA A 614 3.36 38.47 4.95
CA ALA A 614 4.30 38.94 3.93
C ALA A 614 5.10 37.79 3.29
N ALA A 615 5.38 36.74 4.06
CA ALA A 615 6.07 35.53 3.60
C ALA A 615 5.21 34.65 2.65
N LEU A 616 3.89 34.61 2.81
CA LEU A 616 3.01 33.90 1.87
C LEU A 616 2.75 34.69 0.60
N VAL A 617 2.61 36.01 0.71
CA VAL A 617 2.46 36.88 -0.47
C VAL A 617 3.73 36.86 -1.32
N ASP A 618 4.92 36.97 -0.71
CA ASP A 618 6.21 36.76 -1.38
C ASP A 618 6.27 35.39 -2.07
N LEU A 619 5.95 34.32 -1.33
CA LEU A 619 5.94 32.95 -1.87
C LEU A 619 5.03 32.80 -3.09
N HIS A 620 3.84 33.39 -3.05
CA HIS A 620 2.90 33.32 -4.16
C HIS A 620 3.38 34.15 -5.37
N LEU A 621 3.88 35.37 -5.16
CA LEU A 621 4.39 36.22 -6.24
C LEU A 621 5.60 35.59 -6.94
N ARG A 622 6.54 35.05 -6.16
CA ARG A 622 7.70 34.32 -6.71
C ARG A 622 7.28 33.05 -7.45
N PHE A 623 6.27 32.33 -6.96
CA PHE A 623 5.69 31.21 -7.71
C PHE A 623 5.08 31.64 -9.05
N LEU A 624 4.41 32.79 -9.13
CA LEU A 624 3.88 33.31 -10.40
C LEU A 624 5.03 33.65 -11.37
N GLN A 625 6.11 34.28 -10.89
CA GLN A 625 7.31 34.54 -11.69
C GLN A 625 7.93 33.24 -12.25
N LEU A 626 7.91 32.14 -11.50
CA LEU A 626 8.39 30.85 -12.00
C LEU A 626 7.57 30.32 -13.19
N LEU A 627 6.25 30.56 -13.19
CA LEU A 627 5.37 30.15 -14.30
C LEU A 627 5.61 30.96 -15.58
N GLU A 628 6.13 32.19 -15.46
CA GLU A 628 6.59 33.00 -16.60
C GLU A 628 7.89 32.45 -17.20
N VAL A 629 8.77 31.87 -16.37
CA VAL A 629 10.06 31.28 -16.80
C VAL A 629 9.88 29.89 -17.40
N SER A 630 9.06 29.04 -16.79
CA SER A 630 8.70 27.72 -17.29
C SER A 630 7.19 27.52 -17.18
N PRO A 631 6.43 27.56 -18.30
CA PRO A 631 4.99 27.38 -18.24
C PRO A 631 4.64 25.98 -17.71
N MET A 632 3.77 25.94 -16.70
CA MET A 632 3.23 24.72 -16.12
C MET A 632 1.71 24.80 -16.16
N SER A 633 1.05 23.67 -16.41
CA SER A 633 -0.42 23.59 -16.32
C SER A 633 -0.85 23.71 -14.85
N ILE A 634 -1.89 24.48 -14.56
CA ILE A 634 -2.42 24.67 -13.20
C ILE A 634 -3.93 24.40 -13.19
N LEU A 635 -4.36 23.58 -12.23
CA LEU A 635 -5.77 23.27 -11.98
C LEU A 635 -6.06 23.43 -10.48
N SER A 636 -7.09 24.20 -10.15
CA SER A 636 -7.42 24.52 -8.76
C SER A 636 -8.90 24.24 -8.44
N PHE A 637 -9.13 23.51 -7.34
CA PHE A 637 -10.44 23.29 -6.75
C PHE A 637 -10.52 24.01 -5.40
N THR A 638 -11.66 24.58 -5.03
CA THR A 638 -11.89 25.15 -3.69
C THR A 638 -13.16 24.63 -3.03
N GLU A 639 -13.13 24.58 -1.70
CA GLU A 639 -14.31 24.32 -0.87
C GLU A 639 -15.29 25.50 -0.91
N THR A 640 -16.58 25.19 -0.81
CA THR A 640 -17.65 26.19 -0.64
C THR A 640 -18.42 26.02 0.66
N LYS A 641 -18.53 24.78 1.18
CA LYS A 641 -19.20 24.46 2.45
C LYS A 641 -18.21 24.54 3.61
N SER A 642 -18.71 24.90 4.79
CA SER A 642 -17.93 24.87 6.02
C SER A 642 -17.76 23.45 6.56
N THR A 643 -16.57 23.15 7.06
CA THR A 643 -16.26 21.92 7.80
C THR A 643 -16.71 22.05 9.27
N ASN A 644 -17.38 21.04 9.83
CA ASN A 644 -17.83 21.08 11.22
C ASN A 644 -16.74 20.61 12.19
N VAL A 645 -16.20 21.51 13.01
CA VAL A 645 -15.15 21.19 14.00
C VAL A 645 -15.77 20.51 15.22
N THR A 646 -15.46 19.22 15.40
CA THR A 646 -16.26 18.25 16.16
C THR A 646 -16.39 18.51 17.66
N ALA A 647 -15.44 19.21 18.30
CA ALA A 647 -15.50 19.51 19.73
C ALA A 647 -16.65 20.48 20.11
N VAL A 648 -17.07 21.34 19.18
CA VAL A 648 -18.12 22.36 19.41
C VAL A 648 -19.21 22.34 18.31
N LYS A 649 -19.06 21.49 17.28
CA LYS A 649 -19.84 21.51 16.04
C LYS A 649 -19.87 22.89 15.36
N TRP A 650 -18.79 23.65 15.50
CA TRP A 650 -18.68 24.98 14.89
C TRP A 650 -18.36 24.84 13.40
N PRO A 651 -19.15 25.42 12.49
CA PRO A 651 -18.85 25.41 11.06
C PRO A 651 -17.72 26.39 10.75
N VAL A 652 -16.58 25.87 10.31
CA VAL A 652 -15.41 26.64 9.87
C VAL A 652 -15.20 26.42 8.37
N LYS A 653 -15.20 27.49 7.57
CA LYS A 653 -14.65 27.45 6.22
C LYS A 653 -13.17 27.78 6.32
N PHE A 654 -12.30 26.82 6.00
CA PHE A 654 -10.85 26.93 6.20
C PHE A 654 -10.18 27.80 5.14
N VAL A 655 -10.67 27.78 3.89
CA VAL A 655 -10.13 28.56 2.79
C VAL A 655 -11.25 29.27 2.03
N GLN A 656 -11.12 30.58 1.88
CA GLN A 656 -12.05 31.37 1.06
C GLN A 656 -11.66 31.26 -0.43
N PRO A 657 -12.62 31.30 -1.37
CA PRO A 657 -12.33 31.17 -2.80
C PRO A 657 -11.28 32.19 -3.30
N HIS A 658 -11.32 33.43 -2.77
CA HIS A 658 -10.36 34.49 -3.10
C HIS A 658 -8.91 34.20 -2.68
N SER A 659 -8.69 33.27 -1.74
CA SER A 659 -7.36 32.82 -1.31
C SER A 659 -6.98 31.47 -1.95
N ALA A 660 -7.97 30.70 -2.39
CA ALA A 660 -7.77 29.44 -3.11
C ALA A 660 -7.46 29.65 -4.60
N ASP A 661 -7.90 30.76 -5.20
CA ASP A 661 -7.59 31.09 -6.59
C ASP A 661 -6.12 31.60 -6.72
N PRO A 662 -5.22 30.92 -7.46
CA PRO A 662 -3.88 31.41 -7.74
C PRO A 662 -3.83 32.52 -8.80
N GLY A 663 -4.97 32.87 -9.42
CA GLY A 663 -5.08 33.83 -10.52
C GLY A 663 -4.66 33.28 -11.89
N VAL A 664 -4.26 32.01 -11.97
CA VAL A 664 -3.75 31.33 -13.16
C VAL A 664 -4.32 29.92 -13.28
N GLY A 665 -4.42 29.40 -14.51
CA GLY A 665 -5.01 28.08 -14.76
C GLY A 665 -6.51 27.99 -14.49
N GLU A 666 -7.07 26.81 -14.66
CA GLU A 666 -8.50 26.55 -14.44
C GLU A 666 -8.82 26.57 -12.94
N PHE A 667 -9.97 27.14 -12.58
CA PHE A 667 -10.43 27.24 -11.19
C PHE A 667 -11.90 26.84 -11.05
N PHE A 668 -12.19 25.98 -10.08
CA PHE A 668 -13.53 25.44 -9.82
C PHE A 668 -13.92 25.55 -8.34
N GLU A 669 -15.08 26.15 -8.06
CA GLU A 669 -15.71 26.15 -6.74
C GLU A 669 -16.64 24.93 -6.61
N ILE A 670 -16.42 24.09 -5.61
CA ILE A 670 -17.08 22.78 -5.50
C ILE A 670 -17.96 22.74 -4.24
N PRO A 671 -19.18 22.15 -4.28
CA PRO A 671 -20.13 22.06 -3.17
C PRO A 671 -19.74 21.04 -2.07
N LEU A 672 -18.48 21.07 -1.63
CA LEU A 672 -17.88 20.22 -0.60
C LEU A 672 -17.19 21.06 0.48
N ASP A 673 -16.79 20.40 1.57
CA ASP A 673 -15.97 20.96 2.64
C ASP A 673 -14.48 20.64 2.45
N HIS A 674 -13.62 21.29 3.26
CA HIS A 674 -12.16 21.15 3.20
C HIS A 674 -11.62 19.73 3.35
N ILE A 675 -12.37 18.84 4.01
CA ILE A 675 -11.94 17.47 4.29
C ILE A 675 -12.32 16.53 3.13
N ASP A 676 -13.42 16.80 2.44
CA ASP A 676 -13.95 15.95 1.37
C ASP A 676 -13.65 16.45 -0.04
N ILE A 677 -13.19 17.71 -0.20
CA ILE A 677 -12.80 18.29 -1.50
C ILE A 677 -11.74 17.48 -2.28
N CYS A 678 -10.88 16.74 -1.59
CA CYS A 678 -9.84 15.87 -2.17
C CYS A 678 -10.25 14.38 -2.26
N LYS A 679 -11.54 14.07 -1.98
CA LYS A 679 -12.10 12.72 -1.94
C LYS A 679 -13.25 12.61 -2.95
N PRO A 680 -12.98 12.21 -4.19
CA PRO A 680 -14.04 11.92 -5.14
C PRO A 680 -14.93 10.78 -4.60
N VAL A 681 -16.24 10.84 -4.87
CA VAL A 681 -17.17 9.76 -4.45
C VAL A 681 -17.00 8.47 -5.26
N GLY A 682 -16.40 8.55 -6.44
CA GLY A 682 -16.17 7.44 -7.35
C GLY A 682 -15.47 7.91 -8.63
N ARG A 683 -15.22 6.99 -9.56
CA ARG A 683 -14.56 7.28 -10.85
C ARG A 683 -15.37 8.23 -11.76
N HIS A 684 -16.68 8.34 -11.55
CA HIS A 684 -17.58 9.28 -12.25
C HIS A 684 -17.86 10.58 -11.44
N SER A 685 -16.94 10.96 -10.55
CA SER A 685 -16.94 12.30 -9.93
C SER A 685 -16.20 13.27 -10.86
N PHE A 686 -16.77 14.48 -11.01
CA PHE A 686 -16.18 15.59 -11.76
C PHE A 686 -14.73 15.87 -11.34
N LEU A 687 -14.46 15.86 -10.03
CA LEU A 687 -13.12 16.02 -9.46
C LEU A 687 -12.11 15.03 -10.05
N TYR A 688 -12.48 13.75 -10.10
CA TYR A 688 -11.58 12.69 -10.58
C TYR A 688 -11.41 12.73 -12.09
N ARG A 689 -12.49 13.02 -12.84
CA ARG A 689 -12.43 13.19 -14.30
C ARG A 689 -11.53 14.34 -14.70
N LYS A 690 -11.67 15.52 -14.07
CA LYS A 690 -10.78 16.66 -14.32
C LYS A 690 -9.33 16.41 -13.90
N VAL A 691 -9.08 15.60 -12.86
CA VAL A 691 -7.71 15.13 -12.54
C VAL A 691 -7.14 14.24 -13.65
N ILE A 692 -7.90 13.28 -14.19
CA ILE A 692 -7.43 12.42 -15.30
C ILE A 692 -7.15 13.26 -16.55
N GLU A 693 -8.10 14.08 -16.96
CA GLU A 693 -7.99 14.94 -18.15
C GLU A 693 -6.77 15.86 -18.06
N PHE A 694 -6.59 16.55 -16.93
CA PHE A 694 -5.43 17.38 -16.67
C PHE A 694 -4.11 16.61 -16.73
N ILE A 695 -4.05 15.40 -16.16
CA ILE A 695 -2.85 14.54 -16.23
C ILE A 695 -2.57 14.17 -17.69
N ASN A 696 -3.60 13.80 -18.45
CA ASN A 696 -3.47 13.45 -19.86
C ASN A 696 -2.97 14.63 -20.70
N GLU A 697 -3.55 15.82 -20.56
CA GLU A 697 -3.09 17.04 -21.23
C GLU A 697 -1.65 17.40 -20.83
N ALA A 698 -1.33 17.42 -19.53
CA ALA A 698 -0.02 17.81 -19.04
C ALA A 698 1.13 16.85 -19.47
N LEU A 699 0.82 15.57 -19.72
CA LEU A 699 1.78 14.59 -20.23
C LEU A 699 1.92 14.59 -21.76
N HIS A 700 0.91 15.03 -22.51
CA HIS A 700 0.92 15.05 -23.97
C HIS A 700 1.26 16.40 -24.61
N THR A 701 1.24 17.50 -23.85
CA THR A 701 1.41 18.87 -24.40
C THR A 701 2.88 19.30 -24.56
N HIS A 702 3.86 18.56 -24.00
CA HIS A 702 5.28 18.94 -23.97
C HIS A 702 6.27 17.75 -24.01
#